data_AF-A0A0B2UTP6-F1
#
_entry.id   AF-A0A0B2UTP6-F1
#
_cell.length_a   1.000
_cell.length_b   1.000
_cell.length_c   1.000
_cell.angle_alpha   90.00
_cell.angle_beta   90.00
_cell.angle_gamma   90.00
#
_symmetry.space_group_name_H-M   'P 1'
#
loop_
_entity.id
_entity.type
_entity.pdbx_description
1 polymer ?
#
loop_
_entity_poly.entity_id
_entity_poly.type
_entity_poly.pdbx_seq_one_letter_code
_entity_poly.pdbx_strand_id
1 'polypeptide(L)'
;MARERLLGLSSQVWAVECCDGCGGMVKSCGESGAIDTLIDVAEMDRTGRIKSIIASVDEATVGKLKTIFPLINASMQGAAVISESIISHRMGDHDYGDPWTELDLEVSAPKWDHTRCLGLARWFQHFSNEVGFEGQLSPVLQFCDKNIFIEDCIPAHLGMALNAIHFGNLASNGIYMAHFTRLALVGSDADQKKCFNVFRQLKGDHIKSPMFVDFEHDRDIFVVRFAILDGGFRPKSEDHTRGKSKTKSPSNPVPGSAVSVKVRYTSIRRILVHTNASSVDGMRFTCMFFQLNYPPEIRKFQKKPDDGDEKIHNEGNRWRSIPEDNGDMRDNCSAINDSPTLCLQFTHQLADGSLYEVLSRLCVRVALPLEFANIAFLRFKVSEYVPMPVSYVGCDHRACAGEQDSVPPNGDSEPPVYEPPFPKFDHDCYNKIIDCGVFGLEYLIAALLTRGAVVKDQILTSAEKRDEFVNLVVRRFQENKELTLESLERLLNVVDEARQTPSLLVSFEKIRDALLSQKDVLEEIYRESKREGYQRVRKVVVTPTRTLFVVPELLMGNRVLRNFDKDGDGSLRVQFRDDDGSQLRRNTVGPFLIQSTVFNTLTRGIHVGGRHFVYLGSSNSQLRDNGCYFYDDGKGGQAQKVREQLGKFDRGNIPKMMSRMGQCFTQAKQCAVVLKRHKYNKTWDVTGGRDSSGGPYTFSDGVGKLSREFAEKIAKDVNLGNAVPSCFQIRHRGIKGVLSVDPSLDERRQWAAANGIKDANSSTNKINDLAVVFRPSQDKFRAPRDTTIEIVKYSSPTPVCLNRPMISILDQVSSMQGHAVHVMVTERVHELLDVQLAELAEMFLDEERYISFSALLLLSCW
;
A
#
# COMPACT_ATOMS: atom_id res chain seq x y z
N MET A 1 -16.66 13.48 -6.41
CA MET A 1 -15.26 13.27 -5.96
C MET A 1 -15.12 13.01 -4.45
N ALA A 2 -15.86 13.66 -3.53
CA ALA A 2 -15.91 13.20 -2.11
C ALA A 2 -16.50 11.77 -1.95
N ARG A 3 -17.32 11.34 -2.93
CA ARG A 3 -17.87 9.97 -3.10
C ARG A 3 -16.80 8.89 -3.33
N GLU A 4 -15.65 9.24 -3.93
CA GLU A 4 -14.59 8.27 -4.29
C GLU A 4 -13.56 8.06 -3.16
N ARG A 5 -13.33 9.08 -2.31
CA ARG A 5 -12.50 8.93 -1.10
C ARG A 5 -13.07 7.93 -0.09
N LEU A 6 -14.40 7.74 -0.08
CA LEU A 6 -15.07 6.78 0.81
C LEU A 6 -15.12 5.36 0.23
N LEU A 7 -15.21 5.20 -1.10
CA LEU A 7 -15.13 3.89 -1.74
C LEU A 7 -13.71 3.30 -1.67
N GLY A 8 -12.67 4.16 -1.71
CA GLY A 8 -11.27 3.73 -1.54
C GLY A 8 -10.97 3.23 -0.13
N LEU A 9 -11.42 3.94 0.91
CA LEU A 9 -11.25 3.52 2.31
C LEU A 9 -12.15 2.33 2.69
N SER A 10 -13.34 2.18 2.07
CA SER A 10 -14.16 0.98 2.27
C SER A 10 -13.55 -0.25 1.59
N SER A 11 -12.97 -0.13 0.39
CA SER A 11 -12.40 -1.29 -0.32
C SER A 11 -11.29 -2.03 0.46
N GLN A 12 -10.54 -1.34 1.33
CA GLN A 12 -9.54 -1.96 2.20
C GLN A 12 -10.13 -2.65 3.45
N VAL A 13 -11.34 -2.26 3.88
CA VAL A 13 -12.07 -2.94 4.96
C VAL A 13 -12.88 -4.14 4.42
N TRP A 14 -13.23 -4.12 3.13
CA TRP A 14 -14.10 -5.13 2.50
C TRP A 14 -13.37 -6.27 1.75
N ALA A 15 -12.03 -6.33 1.79
CA ALA A 15 -11.26 -7.41 1.14
C ALA A 15 -10.78 -8.53 2.08
N VAL A 16 -11.20 -8.55 3.35
CA VAL A 16 -10.90 -9.62 4.30
C VAL A 16 -12.20 -10.16 4.89
N GLU A 17 -12.56 -11.37 4.47
CA GLU A 17 -13.79 -12.15 4.76
C GLU A 17 -14.92 -12.01 3.74
N CYS A 18 -14.79 -12.75 2.64
CA CYS A 18 -15.90 -13.43 1.98
C CYS A 18 -15.31 -14.53 1.09
N CYS A 19 -14.73 -15.57 1.69
CA CYS A 19 -14.45 -16.88 1.08
C CYS A 19 -13.88 -17.79 2.18
N ASP A 20 -14.75 -18.41 2.96
CA ASP A 20 -14.57 -19.76 3.51
C ASP A 20 -15.81 -20.10 4.36
N GLY A 21 -16.57 -21.11 3.92
CA GLY A 21 -17.57 -21.75 4.76
C GLY A 21 -19.03 -21.55 4.35
N CYS A 22 -19.44 -22.11 3.21
CA CYS A 22 -20.78 -22.69 3.06
C CYS A 22 -20.70 -23.84 2.04
N GLY A 23 -20.06 -24.94 2.45
CA GLY A 23 -20.28 -26.25 1.84
C GLY A 23 -21.51 -26.88 2.48
N GLY A 24 -22.47 -27.26 1.64
CA GLY A 24 -23.52 -28.23 2.00
C GLY A 24 -24.92 -27.65 2.19
N MET A 25 -25.74 -27.76 1.14
CA MET A 25 -27.08 -28.39 1.16
C MET A 25 -27.80 -28.07 -0.16
N VAL A 26 -27.59 -28.91 -1.17
CA VAL A 26 -28.52 -29.03 -2.30
C VAL A 26 -29.38 -30.25 -2.00
N LYS A 27 -30.60 -30.01 -1.49
CA LYS A 27 -31.66 -31.02 -1.47
C LYS A 27 -32.58 -30.77 -2.65
N SER A 28 -32.76 -31.85 -3.40
CA SER A 28 -33.72 -32.07 -4.46
C SER A 28 -35.16 -31.68 -4.10
N CYS A 29 -35.85 -31.01 -5.01
CA CYS A 29 -37.24 -31.29 -5.34
C CYS A 29 -37.37 -31.18 -6.86
N GLY A 30 -37.68 -32.32 -7.50
CA GLY A 30 -38.01 -32.38 -8.91
C GLY A 30 -39.49 -32.07 -9.15
N GLU A 31 -39.79 -31.64 -10.37
CA GLU A 31 -40.63 -32.36 -11.36
C GLU A 31 -41.33 -31.39 -12.33
N SER A 32 -40.98 -31.59 -13.60
CA SER A 32 -41.81 -31.54 -14.82
C SER A 32 -42.79 -30.38 -15.05
N GLY A 33 -42.51 -29.64 -16.12
CA GLY A 33 -43.48 -28.83 -16.84
C GLY A 33 -42.90 -28.34 -18.15
N ALA A 34 -42.72 -29.26 -19.11
CA ALA A 34 -42.39 -28.91 -20.48
C ALA A 34 -43.58 -28.17 -21.11
N ILE A 35 -43.35 -26.93 -21.56
CA ILE A 35 -44.17 -26.27 -22.57
C ILE A 35 -43.21 -25.74 -23.62
N ASP A 36 -42.97 -26.58 -24.63
CA ASP A 36 -42.44 -26.16 -25.92
C ASP A 36 -43.45 -25.19 -26.53
N THR A 37 -43.08 -23.91 -26.56
CA THR A 37 -43.72 -22.94 -27.46
C THR A 37 -42.62 -22.38 -28.36
N LEU A 38 -42.56 -22.94 -29.57
CA LEU A 38 -41.89 -22.39 -30.73
C LEU A 38 -42.47 -20.99 -31.01
N ILE A 39 -41.79 -19.97 -30.49
CA ILE A 39 -41.90 -18.61 -30.99
C ILE A 39 -40.65 -18.40 -31.85
N ASP A 40 -40.84 -18.28 -33.16
CA ASP A 40 -39.87 -17.67 -34.06
C ASP A 40 -39.62 -16.23 -33.58
N VAL A 41 -38.65 -16.07 -32.67
CA VAL A 41 -38.11 -14.77 -32.31
C VAL A 41 -37.21 -14.39 -33.48
N ALA A 42 -37.70 -13.50 -34.35
CA ALA A 42 -36.83 -12.76 -35.25
C ALA A 42 -35.64 -12.24 -34.43
N GLU A 43 -34.41 -12.63 -34.81
CA GLU A 43 -33.18 -12.21 -34.14
C GLU A 43 -33.13 -10.69 -34.04
N MET A 44 -33.61 -10.12 -32.93
CA MET A 44 -33.43 -8.69 -32.65
C MET A 44 -31.95 -8.49 -32.39
N ASP A 45 -31.32 -7.59 -33.15
CA ASP A 45 -29.92 -7.23 -32.96
C ASP A 45 -29.66 -6.88 -31.49
N ARG A 46 -28.60 -7.46 -30.92
CA ARG A 46 -28.13 -7.11 -29.59
C ARG A 46 -27.39 -5.78 -29.67
N THR A 47 -28.03 -4.73 -29.20
CA THR A 47 -27.39 -3.41 -29.07
C THR A 47 -26.47 -3.38 -27.85
N GLY A 48 -25.34 -2.73 -28.00
CA GLY A 48 -24.36 -2.47 -26.96
C GLY A 48 -23.85 -1.04 -27.04
N ARG A 49 -23.33 -0.52 -25.93
CA ARG A 49 -22.68 0.81 -25.89
C ARG A 49 -21.18 0.68 -25.75
N ILE A 50 -20.45 1.39 -26.61
CA ILE A 50 -19.00 1.54 -26.54
C ILE A 50 -18.65 3.02 -26.56
N LYS A 51 -17.42 3.33 -26.14
CA LYS A 51 -16.92 4.70 -26.07
C LYS A 51 -15.64 4.83 -26.87
N SER A 52 -15.45 5.95 -27.55
CA SER A 52 -14.15 6.33 -28.11
C SER A 52 -13.63 7.55 -27.38
N ILE A 53 -12.41 7.45 -26.84
CA ILE A 53 -11.79 8.47 -25.99
C ILE A 53 -10.53 8.98 -26.68
N ILE A 54 -10.39 10.30 -26.81
CA ILE A 54 -9.18 10.95 -27.33
C ILE A 54 -8.73 12.08 -26.39
N ALA A 55 -7.43 12.15 -26.13
CA ALA A 55 -6.81 13.19 -25.30
C ALA A 55 -6.66 14.52 -26.07
N SER A 56 -7.77 15.03 -26.61
CA SER A 56 -7.86 16.31 -27.31
C SER A 56 -9.29 16.84 -27.26
N VAL A 57 -9.44 18.16 -27.21
CA VAL A 57 -10.72 18.88 -27.33
C VAL A 57 -10.81 19.71 -28.62
N ASP A 58 -9.80 19.62 -29.47
CA ASP A 58 -9.76 20.31 -30.77
C ASP A 58 -10.79 19.72 -31.74
N GLU A 59 -11.65 20.57 -32.29
CA GLU A 59 -12.75 20.16 -33.17
C GLU A 59 -12.26 19.51 -34.47
N ALA A 60 -11.13 19.95 -35.02
CA ALA A 60 -10.57 19.35 -36.23
C ALA A 60 -10.08 17.93 -35.95
N THR A 61 -9.42 17.71 -34.82
CA THR A 61 -8.94 16.40 -34.36
C THR A 61 -10.10 15.45 -34.05
N VAL A 62 -11.11 15.91 -33.32
CA VAL A 62 -12.33 15.13 -33.03
C VAL A 62 -13.12 14.84 -34.31
N GLY A 63 -13.20 15.82 -35.22
CA GLY A 63 -13.80 15.66 -36.54
C GLY A 63 -13.13 14.56 -37.35
N LYS A 64 -11.79 14.52 -37.37
CA LYS A 64 -11.03 13.42 -37.99
C LYS A 64 -11.36 12.06 -37.38
N LEU A 65 -11.44 11.96 -36.05
CA LEU A 65 -11.80 10.71 -35.36
C LEU A 65 -13.19 10.22 -35.80
N LYS A 66 -14.16 11.12 -35.94
CA LYS A 66 -15.51 10.76 -36.40
C LYS A 66 -15.54 10.17 -37.81
N THR A 67 -14.59 10.51 -38.68
CA THR A 67 -14.53 9.96 -40.05
C THR A 67 -14.18 8.47 -40.11
N ILE A 68 -13.66 7.90 -39.02
CA ILE A 68 -13.26 6.49 -38.94
C ILE A 68 -14.47 5.56 -38.84
N PHE A 69 -15.54 5.94 -38.13
CA PHE A 69 -16.66 5.04 -37.86
C PHE A 69 -17.44 4.59 -39.11
N PRO A 70 -17.72 5.48 -40.10
CA PRO A 70 -18.29 5.05 -41.38
C PRO A 70 -17.41 4.05 -42.16
N LEU A 71 -16.08 4.20 -42.10
CA LEU A 71 -15.14 3.27 -42.74
C LEU A 71 -15.15 1.90 -42.06
N ILE A 72 -15.28 1.87 -40.73
CA ILE A 72 -15.46 0.63 -39.97
C ILE A 72 -16.76 -0.06 -40.40
N ASN A 73 -17.88 0.65 -40.46
CA ASN A 73 -19.17 0.08 -40.90
C ASN A 73 -19.08 -0.52 -42.30
N ALA A 74 -18.45 0.18 -43.24
CA ALA A 74 -18.24 -0.32 -44.60
C ALA A 74 -17.39 -1.60 -44.63
N SER A 75 -16.34 -1.66 -43.79
CA SER A 75 -15.42 -2.80 -43.72
C SER A 75 -16.01 -4.01 -43.00
N MET A 76 -16.92 -3.78 -42.06
CA MET A 76 -17.64 -4.82 -41.33
C MET A 76 -18.80 -5.43 -42.14
N GLN A 77 -19.20 -4.83 -43.26
CA GLN A 77 -20.26 -5.33 -44.17
C GLN A 77 -21.56 -5.73 -43.44
N GLY A 78 -21.95 -4.95 -42.42
CA GLY A 78 -23.15 -5.20 -41.61
C GLY A 78 -22.98 -6.29 -40.53
N ALA A 79 -21.80 -6.89 -40.37
CA ALA A 79 -21.54 -7.85 -39.29
C ALA A 79 -21.64 -7.24 -37.88
N ALA A 80 -21.28 -5.96 -37.76
CA ALA A 80 -21.59 -5.08 -36.66
C ALA A 80 -21.77 -3.66 -37.22
N VAL A 81 -22.75 -2.91 -36.72
CA VAL A 81 -23.09 -1.57 -37.21
C VAL A 81 -22.93 -0.57 -36.07
N ILE A 82 -22.14 0.46 -36.28
CA ILE A 82 -22.03 1.64 -35.42
C ILE A 82 -23.10 2.65 -35.87
N SER A 83 -23.94 3.12 -34.95
CA SER A 83 -24.95 4.13 -35.24
C SER A 83 -24.35 5.44 -35.77
N GLU A 84 -25.09 6.12 -36.64
CA GLU A 84 -24.73 7.47 -37.13
C GLU A 84 -24.86 8.54 -36.04
N SER A 85 -25.68 8.31 -35.01
CA SER A 85 -25.87 9.22 -33.88
C SER A 85 -24.71 9.13 -32.87
N ILE A 86 -23.61 9.83 -33.17
CA ILE A 86 -22.45 9.94 -32.27
C ILE A 86 -22.65 11.10 -31.30
N ILE A 87 -22.82 10.80 -30.02
CA ILE A 87 -22.90 11.83 -28.97
C ILE A 87 -21.49 12.14 -28.52
N SER A 88 -21.12 13.43 -28.51
CA SER A 88 -19.80 13.86 -28.07
C SER A 88 -19.91 14.59 -26.73
N HIS A 89 -19.15 14.12 -25.75
CA HIS A 89 -19.01 14.78 -24.45
C HIS A 89 -17.60 15.37 -24.36
N ARG A 90 -17.53 16.70 -24.29
CA ARG A 90 -16.28 17.38 -23.99
C ARG A 90 -16.08 17.38 -22.49
N MET A 91 -14.99 16.77 -22.09
CA MET A 91 -14.57 16.70 -20.71
C MET A 91 -13.59 17.86 -20.52
N GLY A 92 -14.10 18.90 -19.85
CA GLY A 92 -13.40 20.17 -19.66
C GLY A 92 -12.16 20.06 -18.77
N ASP A 93 -11.74 21.18 -18.18
CA ASP A 93 -10.70 21.18 -17.15
C ASP A 93 -11.15 20.35 -15.94
N HIS A 94 -10.81 19.05 -15.94
CA HIS A 94 -10.84 18.23 -14.74
C HIS A 94 -9.69 18.66 -13.82
N ASP A 95 -9.94 18.66 -12.51
CA ASP A 95 -9.13 19.35 -11.48
C ASP A 95 -7.61 19.33 -11.73
N TYR A 96 -7.05 18.18 -12.16
CA TYR A 96 -5.61 18.02 -12.36
C TYR A 96 -5.19 17.37 -13.69
N GLY A 97 -6.15 17.04 -14.58
CA GLY A 97 -5.91 16.30 -15.82
C GLY A 97 -5.84 17.16 -17.08
N ASP A 98 -5.40 16.55 -18.18
CA ASP A 98 -5.49 17.15 -19.52
C ASP A 98 -6.94 17.02 -20.06
N PRO A 99 -7.47 18.03 -20.78
CA PRO A 99 -8.79 17.96 -21.40
C PRO A 99 -8.87 16.83 -22.42
N TRP A 100 -10.05 16.20 -22.53
CA TRP A 100 -10.27 15.08 -23.45
C TRP A 100 -11.70 15.08 -24.00
N THR A 101 -11.92 14.32 -25.07
CA THR A 101 -13.24 14.16 -25.69
C THR A 101 -13.66 12.70 -25.65
N GLU A 102 -14.88 12.47 -25.18
CA GLU A 102 -15.58 11.19 -25.25
C GLU A 102 -16.56 11.21 -26.43
N LEU A 103 -16.62 10.11 -27.18
CA LEU A 103 -17.64 9.83 -28.17
C LEU A 103 -18.40 8.58 -27.72
N ASP A 104 -19.67 8.73 -27.38
CA ASP A 104 -20.56 7.61 -27.10
C ASP A 104 -21.10 7.05 -28.40
N LEU A 105 -20.95 5.74 -28.57
CA LEU A 105 -21.27 5.01 -29.78
C LEU A 105 -22.22 3.86 -29.42
N GLU A 106 -23.34 3.79 -30.13
CA GLU A 106 -24.22 2.63 -30.09
C GLU A 106 -23.82 1.65 -31.19
N VAL A 107 -23.65 0.39 -30.82
CA VAL A 107 -23.28 -0.69 -31.74
C VAL A 107 -24.30 -1.80 -31.72
N SER A 108 -24.71 -2.29 -32.90
CA SER A 108 -25.64 -3.40 -33.04
C SER A 108 -25.00 -4.55 -33.81
N ALA A 109 -25.29 -5.77 -33.37
CA ALA A 109 -24.93 -6.98 -34.11
C ALA A 109 -25.97 -8.08 -33.84
N PRO A 110 -26.21 -9.01 -34.78
CA PRO A 110 -27.14 -10.12 -34.57
C PRO A 110 -26.73 -10.99 -33.36
N LYS A 111 -25.42 -11.17 -33.19
CA LYS A 111 -24.79 -11.81 -32.04
C LYS A 111 -23.39 -11.23 -31.83
N TRP A 112 -22.90 -11.22 -30.60
CA TRP A 112 -21.51 -10.86 -30.32
C TRP A 112 -20.63 -12.12 -30.21
N ASP A 113 -19.60 -12.20 -31.06
CA ASP A 113 -18.59 -13.25 -31.06
C ASP A 113 -17.20 -12.66 -31.35
N HIS A 114 -16.17 -13.52 -31.31
CA HIS A 114 -14.79 -13.11 -31.54
C HIS A 114 -14.59 -12.35 -32.86
N THR A 115 -15.26 -12.77 -33.94
CA THR A 115 -15.16 -12.13 -35.25
C THR A 115 -15.66 -10.69 -35.22
N ARG A 116 -16.79 -10.44 -34.55
CA ARG A 116 -17.39 -9.10 -34.50
C ARG A 116 -16.74 -8.18 -33.49
N CYS A 117 -16.52 -8.67 -32.27
CA CYS A 117 -15.92 -7.89 -31.20
C CYS A 117 -14.46 -7.52 -31.53
N LEU A 118 -13.63 -8.52 -31.87
CA LEU A 118 -12.23 -8.27 -32.25
C LEU A 118 -12.13 -7.61 -33.64
N GLY A 119 -13.05 -7.91 -34.56
CA GLY A 119 -13.13 -7.24 -35.86
C GLY A 119 -13.33 -5.74 -35.72
N LEU A 120 -14.29 -5.33 -34.88
CA LEU A 120 -14.56 -3.91 -34.58
C LEU A 120 -13.31 -3.21 -34.01
N ALA A 121 -12.67 -3.83 -33.01
CA ALA A 121 -11.46 -3.29 -32.40
C ALA A 121 -10.27 -3.20 -33.39
N ARG A 122 -10.09 -4.21 -34.25
CA ARG A 122 -9.04 -4.24 -35.28
C ARG A 122 -9.23 -3.18 -36.34
N TRP A 123 -10.45 -3.01 -36.86
CA TRP A 123 -10.72 -1.96 -37.85
C TRP A 123 -10.59 -0.57 -37.25
N PHE A 124 -11.02 -0.37 -36.00
CA PHE A 124 -10.77 0.86 -35.27
C PHE A 124 -9.27 1.17 -35.16
N GLN A 125 -8.47 0.20 -34.74
CA GLN A 125 -7.01 0.33 -34.66
C GLN A 125 -6.39 0.61 -36.04
N HIS A 126 -6.81 -0.12 -37.08
CA HIS A 126 -6.32 0.08 -38.44
C HIS A 126 -6.57 1.49 -38.97
N PHE A 127 -7.83 1.94 -38.98
CA PHE A 127 -8.19 3.26 -39.51
C PHE A 127 -7.69 4.41 -38.65
N SER A 128 -7.56 4.21 -37.32
CA SER A 128 -6.89 5.19 -36.46
C SER A 128 -5.46 5.43 -36.91
N ASN A 129 -4.74 4.36 -37.26
CA ASN A 129 -3.38 4.47 -37.79
C ASN A 129 -3.34 5.12 -39.17
N GLU A 130 -4.25 4.75 -40.09
CA GLU A 130 -4.30 5.33 -41.45
C GLU A 130 -4.60 6.84 -41.45
N VAL A 131 -5.43 7.31 -40.52
CA VAL A 131 -5.76 8.73 -40.35
C VAL A 131 -4.63 9.50 -39.63
N GLY A 132 -3.58 8.80 -39.19
CA GLY A 132 -2.39 9.39 -38.57
C GLY A 132 -2.51 9.64 -37.06
N PHE A 133 -3.41 8.93 -36.37
CA PHE A 133 -3.45 8.96 -34.91
C PHE A 133 -2.35 8.05 -34.33
N GLU A 134 -1.27 8.68 -33.86
CA GLU A 134 -0.13 8.00 -33.23
C GLU A 134 0.27 8.67 -31.92
N GLY A 135 1.00 7.93 -31.08
CA GLY A 135 1.59 8.47 -29.86
C GLY A 135 0.57 8.99 -28.85
N GLN A 136 0.71 10.25 -28.41
CA GLN A 136 -0.19 10.88 -27.43
C GLN A 136 -1.62 11.08 -27.94
N LEU A 137 -1.81 11.18 -29.26
CA LEU A 137 -3.13 11.38 -29.88
C LEU A 137 -3.81 10.06 -30.28
N SER A 138 -3.22 8.89 -29.95
CA SER A 138 -3.88 7.62 -30.22
C SER A 138 -5.21 7.54 -29.46
N PRO A 139 -6.36 7.41 -30.16
CA PRO A 139 -7.64 7.25 -29.51
C PRO A 139 -7.76 5.85 -28.91
N VAL A 140 -8.65 5.72 -27.93
CA VAL A 140 -8.94 4.46 -27.23
C VAL A 140 -10.39 4.09 -27.49
N LEU A 141 -10.64 2.86 -27.95
CA LEU A 141 -11.98 2.29 -28.02
C LEU A 141 -12.23 1.47 -26.76
N GLN A 142 -13.22 1.86 -25.97
CA GLN A 142 -13.55 1.27 -24.69
C GLN A 142 -14.89 0.52 -24.78
N PHE A 143 -14.86 -0.75 -24.38
CA PHE A 143 -16.02 -1.60 -24.29
C PHE A 143 -16.48 -1.63 -22.83
N CYS A 144 -17.62 -0.99 -22.57
CA CYS A 144 -18.20 -0.89 -21.23
C CYS A 144 -19.38 -1.86 -21.02
N ASP A 145 -20.04 -2.23 -22.11
CA ASP A 145 -21.27 -3.00 -22.06
C ASP A 145 -21.00 -4.51 -21.99
N LYS A 146 -21.61 -5.16 -20.99
CA LYS A 146 -21.51 -6.61 -20.79
C LYS A 146 -22.23 -7.40 -21.88
N ASN A 147 -23.21 -6.80 -22.56
CA ASN A 147 -23.95 -7.45 -23.65
C ASN A 147 -23.08 -7.85 -24.85
N ILE A 148 -21.88 -7.26 -24.95
CA ILE A 148 -20.89 -7.54 -26.00
C ILE A 148 -20.03 -8.77 -25.68
N PHE A 149 -19.98 -9.20 -24.42
CA PHE A 149 -19.09 -10.27 -23.96
C PHE A 149 -19.88 -11.52 -23.59
N ILE A 150 -19.21 -12.67 -23.67
CA ILE A 150 -19.79 -13.94 -23.25
C ILE A 150 -19.93 -13.95 -21.71
N GLU A 151 -21.11 -14.36 -21.23
CA GLU A 151 -21.36 -14.58 -19.78
C GLU A 151 -21.08 -16.02 -19.32
N ASP A 152 -20.76 -16.93 -20.26
CA ASP A 152 -20.48 -18.33 -19.97
C ASP A 152 -19.38 -18.51 -18.91
N CYS A 153 -19.60 -19.49 -18.04
CA CYS A 153 -18.69 -19.83 -16.96
C CYS A 153 -17.56 -20.74 -17.48
N ILE A 154 -16.49 -20.12 -18.00
CA ILE A 154 -15.21 -20.80 -18.25
C ILE A 154 -14.30 -20.63 -17.03
N PRO A 155 -13.90 -21.72 -16.35
CA PRO A 155 -13.16 -21.64 -15.09
C PRO A 155 -11.71 -21.21 -15.26
N ALA A 156 -11.06 -21.59 -16.36
CA ALA A 156 -9.67 -21.25 -16.64
C ALA A 156 -9.31 -21.37 -18.13
N HIS A 157 -8.29 -20.63 -18.55
CA HIS A 157 -7.58 -20.81 -19.82
C HIS A 157 -6.11 -21.09 -19.52
N LEU A 158 -5.63 -22.28 -19.87
CA LEU A 158 -4.31 -22.77 -19.46
C LEU A 158 -3.37 -22.92 -20.67
N GLY A 159 -2.10 -22.63 -20.49
CA GLY A 159 -1.03 -22.92 -21.44
C GLY A 159 -0.97 -21.95 -22.62
N MET A 160 -1.51 -20.74 -22.51
CA MET A 160 -1.49 -19.77 -23.62
C MET A 160 -0.06 -19.27 -23.85
N ALA A 161 0.50 -19.54 -25.03
CA ALA A 161 1.90 -19.28 -25.33
C ALA A 161 2.21 -17.78 -25.42
N LEU A 162 3.34 -17.38 -24.82
CA LEU A 162 3.85 -16.02 -24.87
C LEU A 162 5.19 -15.97 -25.61
N ASN A 163 5.42 -14.89 -26.37
CA ASN A 163 6.71 -14.57 -26.95
C ASN A 163 7.59 -13.79 -25.96
N ALA A 164 6.98 -12.92 -25.15
CA ALA A 164 7.68 -12.11 -24.18
C ALA A 164 6.75 -11.60 -23.06
N ILE A 165 7.37 -11.20 -21.95
CA ILE A 165 6.75 -10.31 -20.96
C ILE A 165 7.59 -9.04 -20.82
N HIS A 166 6.90 -7.92 -20.66
CA HIS A 166 7.53 -6.61 -20.48
C HIS A 166 7.00 -5.92 -19.24
N PHE A 167 7.89 -5.23 -18.55
CA PHE A 167 7.55 -4.32 -17.46
C PHE A 167 7.92 -2.92 -17.88
N GLY A 168 6.97 -2.01 -17.74
CA GLY A 168 7.10 -0.65 -18.23
C GLY A 168 5.98 0.25 -17.76
N ASN A 169 5.82 1.36 -18.44
CA ASN A 169 4.83 2.37 -18.16
C ASN A 169 4.08 2.79 -19.43
N LEU A 170 2.77 2.97 -19.32
CA LEU A 170 1.95 3.60 -20.36
C LEU A 170 2.05 5.12 -20.19
N ALA A 171 3.08 5.72 -20.80
CA ALA A 171 3.33 7.16 -20.72
C ALA A 171 2.19 7.99 -21.35
N SER A 172 1.48 7.41 -22.32
CA SER A 172 0.22 7.94 -22.86
C SER A 172 -0.64 6.78 -23.38
N ASN A 173 -1.83 7.08 -23.91
CA ASN A 173 -2.72 6.06 -24.49
C ASN A 173 -2.12 5.31 -25.68
N GLY A 174 -1.10 5.87 -26.36
CA GLY A 174 -0.44 5.24 -27.50
C GLY A 174 1.07 5.05 -27.35
N ILE A 175 1.66 5.23 -26.17
CA ILE A 175 3.09 5.05 -25.95
C ILE A 175 3.32 4.16 -24.72
N TYR A 176 3.99 3.03 -24.94
CA TYR A 176 4.47 2.16 -23.88
C TYR A 176 5.99 2.18 -23.82
N MET A 177 6.54 2.60 -22.67
CA MET A 177 7.97 2.60 -22.39
C MET A 177 8.33 1.31 -21.64
N ALA A 178 9.02 0.39 -22.31
CA ALA A 178 9.45 -0.88 -21.76
C ALA A 178 10.81 -0.75 -21.06
N HIS A 179 10.81 -0.90 -19.74
CA HIS A 179 12.00 -0.81 -18.89
C HIS A 179 12.71 -2.13 -18.69
N PHE A 180 11.96 -3.23 -18.77
CA PHE A 180 12.48 -4.58 -18.66
C PHE A 180 11.74 -5.48 -19.66
N THR A 181 12.48 -6.40 -20.28
CA THR A 181 11.91 -7.37 -21.22
C THR A 181 12.53 -8.74 -21.03
N ARG A 182 11.68 -9.75 -20.84
CA ARG A 182 12.06 -11.16 -20.84
C ARG A 182 11.44 -11.84 -22.05
N LEU A 183 12.29 -12.30 -22.97
CA LEU A 183 11.87 -13.14 -24.10
C LEU A 183 11.67 -14.60 -23.66
N ALA A 184 10.72 -15.29 -24.28
CA ALA A 184 10.47 -16.71 -24.04
C ALA A 184 11.66 -17.58 -24.43
N LEU A 185 12.27 -17.27 -25.58
CA LEU A 185 13.47 -17.93 -26.08
C LEU A 185 14.69 -17.04 -25.79
N VAL A 186 15.67 -17.58 -25.05
CA VAL A 186 16.92 -16.89 -24.73
C VAL A 186 18.11 -17.82 -24.78
N GLY A 187 19.28 -17.25 -25.08
CA GLY A 187 20.52 -17.99 -25.23
C GLY A 187 20.56 -18.82 -26.52
N SER A 188 21.51 -19.75 -26.59
CA SER A 188 21.67 -20.65 -27.73
C SER A 188 20.53 -21.67 -27.82
N ASP A 189 20.35 -22.32 -28.98
CA ASP A 189 19.39 -23.41 -29.14
C ASP A 189 19.57 -24.54 -28.11
N ALA A 190 20.82 -24.77 -27.70
CA ALA A 190 21.14 -25.74 -26.65
C ALA A 190 20.62 -25.28 -25.28
N ASP A 191 20.74 -23.98 -24.96
CA ASP A 191 20.23 -23.41 -23.72
C ASP A 191 18.70 -23.42 -23.70
N GLN A 192 18.07 -23.12 -24.82
CA GLN A 192 16.61 -23.19 -24.97
C GLN A 192 16.08 -24.61 -24.74
N LYS A 193 16.71 -25.62 -25.35
CA LYS A 193 16.38 -27.04 -25.11
C LYS A 193 16.56 -27.43 -23.64
N LYS A 194 17.63 -26.98 -23.00
CA LYS A 194 17.88 -27.22 -21.56
C LYS A 194 16.82 -26.56 -20.69
N CYS A 195 16.51 -25.28 -20.91
CA CYS A 195 15.44 -24.56 -20.19
C CYS A 195 14.11 -25.32 -20.28
N PHE A 196 13.76 -25.77 -21.49
CA PHE A 196 12.51 -26.47 -21.71
C PHE A 196 12.45 -27.83 -20.99
N ASN A 197 13.55 -28.58 -21.00
CA ASN A 197 13.66 -29.83 -20.24
C ASN A 197 13.56 -29.61 -18.73
N VAL A 198 14.24 -28.59 -18.19
CA VAL A 198 14.12 -28.18 -16.78
C VAL A 198 12.66 -27.87 -16.46
N PHE A 199 11.97 -27.13 -17.34
CA PHE A 199 10.61 -26.74 -17.08
C PHE A 199 9.66 -27.93 -16.99
N ARG A 200 9.81 -28.90 -17.91
CA ARG A 200 9.06 -30.16 -17.90
C ARG A 200 9.37 -31.02 -16.68
N GLN A 201 10.62 -31.10 -16.26
CA GLN A 201 10.99 -31.83 -15.04
C GLN A 201 10.35 -31.23 -13.78
N LEU A 202 10.24 -29.89 -13.70
CA LEU A 202 9.71 -29.21 -12.51
C LEU A 202 8.19 -29.05 -12.49
N LYS A 203 7.53 -29.02 -13.65
CA LYS A 203 6.08 -28.76 -13.77
C LYS A 203 5.30 -29.84 -14.50
N GLY A 204 5.94 -30.78 -15.18
CA GLY A 204 5.35 -31.92 -15.87
C GLY A 204 5.52 -31.88 -17.39
N ASP A 205 5.39 -33.04 -18.04
CA ASP A 205 5.59 -33.20 -19.49
C ASP A 205 4.51 -32.53 -20.36
N HIS A 206 3.40 -32.11 -19.75
CA HIS A 206 2.31 -31.40 -20.43
C HIS A 206 2.70 -29.98 -20.89
N ILE A 207 3.85 -29.45 -20.46
CA ILE A 207 4.36 -28.16 -20.92
C ILE A 207 4.75 -28.21 -22.41
N LYS A 208 4.08 -27.38 -23.20
CA LYS A 208 4.26 -27.28 -24.67
C LYS A 208 4.99 -26.02 -25.13
N SER A 209 5.08 -24.99 -24.29
CA SER A 209 5.70 -23.70 -24.62
C SER A 209 6.80 -23.33 -23.62
N PRO A 210 7.91 -22.69 -24.05
CA PRO A 210 8.97 -22.21 -23.16
C PRO A 210 8.49 -21.13 -22.17
N MET A 211 7.45 -20.37 -22.55
CA MET A 211 6.77 -19.40 -21.70
C MET A 211 5.27 -19.41 -22.02
N PHE A 212 4.44 -19.41 -20.99
CA PHE A 212 3.00 -19.35 -21.14
C PHE A 212 2.33 -18.64 -19.97
N VAL A 213 1.07 -18.25 -20.16
CA VAL A 213 0.19 -17.72 -19.12
C VAL A 213 -0.99 -18.64 -18.91
N ASP A 214 -1.35 -18.83 -17.64
CA ASP A 214 -2.61 -19.44 -17.22
C ASP A 214 -3.50 -18.35 -16.63
N PHE A 215 -4.69 -18.18 -17.17
CA PHE A 215 -5.75 -17.38 -16.58
C PHE A 215 -6.66 -18.30 -15.76
N GLU A 216 -6.53 -18.27 -14.44
CA GLU A 216 -7.32 -19.07 -13.50
C GLU A 216 -8.48 -18.20 -12.99
N HIS A 217 -9.53 -18.04 -13.82
CA HIS A 217 -10.63 -17.10 -13.58
C HIS A 217 -11.37 -17.33 -12.26
N ASP A 218 -11.61 -18.58 -11.87
CA ASP A 218 -12.29 -18.91 -10.61
C ASP A 218 -11.46 -18.56 -9.36
N ARG A 219 -10.16 -18.36 -9.53
CA ARG A 219 -9.24 -17.93 -8.46
C ARG A 219 -8.89 -16.45 -8.55
N ASP A 220 -9.44 -15.74 -9.54
CA ASP A 220 -9.16 -14.33 -9.81
C ASP A 220 -7.65 -14.02 -9.93
N ILE A 221 -6.93 -14.89 -10.64
CA ILE A 221 -5.50 -14.72 -10.89
C ILE A 221 -5.13 -15.09 -12.34
N PHE A 222 -4.04 -14.52 -12.81
CA PHE A 222 -3.27 -15.12 -13.89
C PHE A 222 -1.81 -15.31 -13.49
N VAL A 223 -1.17 -16.34 -14.06
CA VAL A 223 0.20 -16.71 -13.73
C VAL A 223 1.00 -16.96 -15.00
N VAL A 224 2.04 -16.14 -15.22
CA VAL A 224 3.03 -16.38 -16.26
C VAL A 224 4.10 -17.32 -15.71
N ARG A 225 4.46 -18.35 -16.48
CA ARG A 225 5.48 -19.33 -16.08
C ARG A 225 6.52 -19.53 -17.18
N PHE A 226 7.78 -19.65 -16.77
CA PHE A 226 8.94 -19.94 -17.63
C PHE A 226 10.07 -20.56 -16.80
N ALA A 227 11.11 -21.07 -17.46
CA ALA A 227 12.31 -21.58 -16.80
C ALA A 227 13.55 -20.70 -17.06
N ILE A 228 14.53 -20.82 -16.16
CA ILE A 228 15.84 -20.16 -16.22
C ILE A 228 16.96 -21.16 -15.91
N LEU A 229 18.14 -20.96 -16.50
CA LEU A 229 19.36 -21.73 -16.22
C LEU A 229 20.26 -20.94 -15.27
N ASP A 230 20.03 -21.09 -13.97
CA ASP A 230 20.64 -20.25 -12.94
C ASP A 230 21.65 -20.98 -12.03
N GLY A 231 22.01 -22.23 -12.36
CA GLY A 231 22.92 -23.01 -11.51
C GLY A 231 22.25 -23.78 -10.37
N GLY A 232 20.95 -23.55 -10.10
CA GLY A 232 20.16 -24.31 -9.13
C GLY A 232 20.31 -23.90 -7.66
N PHE A 233 19.87 -24.78 -6.75
CA PHE A 233 19.96 -24.56 -5.31
C PHE A 233 21.42 -24.72 -4.84
N ARG A 234 22.00 -23.67 -4.25
CA ARG A 234 23.25 -23.77 -3.48
C ARG A 234 22.89 -23.91 -2.00
N PRO A 235 23.11 -25.08 -1.35
CA PRO A 235 22.87 -25.22 0.08
C PRO A 235 23.79 -24.27 0.85
N LYS A 236 23.22 -23.47 1.76
CA LYS A 236 23.93 -22.50 2.61
C LYS A 236 24.91 -23.13 3.63
N SER A 237 25.35 -24.38 3.48
CA SER A 237 26.21 -25.06 4.47
C SER A 237 27.67 -25.29 4.04
N GLU A 238 28.08 -24.93 2.82
CA GLU A 238 29.45 -25.24 2.33
C GLU A 238 30.41 -24.03 2.22
N ASP A 239 30.01 -22.82 2.61
CA ASP A 239 30.93 -21.67 2.62
C ASP A 239 31.78 -21.56 3.90
N HIS A 240 31.65 -22.49 4.86
CA HIS A 240 32.42 -22.47 6.13
C HIS A 240 33.64 -23.39 6.16
N THR A 241 33.98 -24.11 5.08
CA THR A 241 35.14 -25.01 5.09
C THR A 241 35.96 -24.92 3.79
N ARG A 242 36.57 -23.76 3.54
CA ARG A 242 37.80 -23.73 2.72
C ARG A 242 38.97 -24.28 3.53
N GLY A 243 39.06 -25.61 3.57
CA GLY A 243 40.14 -26.34 4.20
C GLY A 243 40.10 -27.81 3.83
N LYS A 244 40.96 -28.19 2.87
CA LYS A 244 41.31 -29.55 2.40
C LYS A 244 40.48 -30.13 1.25
N SER A 245 41.19 -30.28 0.14
CA SER A 245 40.81 -30.98 -1.08
C SER A 245 40.37 -32.42 -0.87
N LYS A 246 39.26 -32.81 -1.50
CA LYS A 246 39.15 -34.10 -2.20
C LYS A 246 38.39 -33.89 -3.50
N THR A 247 39.11 -34.08 -4.60
CA THR A 247 38.64 -34.20 -5.97
C THR A 247 37.59 -35.31 -6.08
N LYS A 248 36.32 -34.93 -6.26
CA LYS A 248 35.31 -35.75 -6.95
C LYS A 248 35.04 -35.09 -8.31
N SER A 249 34.98 -35.91 -9.34
CA SER A 249 34.72 -35.57 -10.74
C SER A 249 33.44 -34.73 -10.95
N PRO A 250 33.40 -33.79 -11.92
CA PRO A 250 32.21 -33.01 -12.20
C PRO A 250 31.32 -33.73 -13.22
N SER A 251 30.47 -34.65 -12.76
CA SER A 251 29.40 -35.24 -13.59
C SER A 251 28.03 -34.99 -12.97
N ASN A 252 27.60 -33.72 -13.04
CA ASN A 252 26.25 -33.26 -13.44
C ASN A 252 25.96 -31.82 -12.92
N PRO A 253 26.37 -30.76 -13.64
CA PRO A 253 25.77 -29.44 -13.49
C PRO A 253 24.56 -29.38 -14.47
N VAL A 254 23.31 -29.07 -14.11
CA VAL A 254 22.76 -28.06 -13.19
C VAL A 254 21.25 -28.31 -12.98
N PRO A 255 20.64 -28.12 -11.79
CA PRO A 255 19.18 -27.98 -11.69
C PRO A 255 18.79 -26.55 -12.08
N GLY A 256 18.12 -26.33 -13.23
CA GLY A 256 17.55 -25.01 -13.52
C GLY A 256 16.33 -24.72 -12.62
N SER A 257 15.73 -23.54 -12.77
CA SER A 257 14.60 -23.11 -11.94
C SER A 257 13.38 -22.77 -12.78
N ALA A 258 12.19 -23.08 -12.26
CA ALA A 258 10.94 -22.57 -12.81
C ALA A 258 10.53 -21.30 -12.06
N VAL A 259 10.10 -20.29 -12.80
CA VAL A 259 9.65 -19.00 -12.28
C VAL A 259 8.15 -18.87 -12.53
N SER A 260 7.45 -18.24 -11.59
CA SER A 260 6.05 -17.85 -11.74
C SER A 260 5.88 -16.38 -11.38
N VAL A 261 5.29 -15.61 -12.31
CA VAL A 261 4.90 -14.22 -12.11
C VAL A 261 3.38 -14.20 -12.02
N LYS A 262 2.86 -13.96 -10.82
CA LYS A 262 1.44 -14.05 -10.51
C LYS A 262 0.84 -12.66 -10.32
N VAL A 263 -0.29 -12.43 -10.96
CA VAL A 263 -1.11 -11.22 -10.85
C VAL A 263 -2.48 -11.60 -10.35
N ARG A 264 -3.00 -10.86 -9.36
CA ARG A 264 -4.39 -10.98 -8.90
C ARG A 264 -5.27 -10.02 -9.69
N TYR A 265 -6.49 -10.43 -10.02
CA TYR A 265 -7.43 -9.57 -10.75
C TYR A 265 -7.76 -8.30 -9.95
N THR A 266 -7.84 -8.39 -8.63
CA THR A 266 -8.00 -7.24 -7.72
C THR A 266 -6.85 -6.23 -7.76
N SER A 267 -5.69 -6.61 -8.30
CA SER A 267 -4.57 -5.69 -8.52
C SER A 267 -4.67 -4.92 -9.84
N ILE A 268 -5.50 -5.38 -10.78
CA ILE A 268 -5.62 -4.79 -12.12
C ILE A 268 -6.48 -3.54 -12.02
N ARG A 269 -5.95 -2.43 -12.55
CA ARG A 269 -6.61 -1.12 -12.58
C ARG A 269 -7.06 -0.70 -13.98
N ARG A 270 -6.40 -1.24 -15.01
CA ARG A 270 -6.68 -0.96 -16.42
C ARG A 270 -6.21 -2.11 -17.28
N ILE A 271 -7.01 -2.46 -18.29
CA ILE A 271 -6.69 -3.47 -19.30
C ILE A 271 -6.76 -2.79 -20.66
N LEU A 272 -5.65 -2.82 -21.39
CA LEU A 272 -5.52 -2.23 -22.72
C LEU A 272 -4.98 -3.29 -23.68
N VAL A 273 -5.51 -3.37 -24.89
CA VAL A 273 -5.21 -4.42 -25.85
C VAL A 273 -4.81 -3.82 -27.19
N HIS A 274 -3.66 -4.23 -27.71
CA HIS A 274 -3.21 -3.93 -29.07
C HIS A 274 -3.27 -5.23 -29.88
N THR A 275 -4.22 -5.33 -30.82
CA THR A 275 -4.55 -6.59 -31.50
C THR A 275 -3.68 -6.91 -32.72
N ASN A 276 -3.03 -5.90 -33.29
CA ASN A 276 -2.26 -6.00 -34.54
C ASN A 276 -0.87 -5.36 -34.40
N ALA A 277 -0.21 -5.53 -33.25
CA ALA A 277 1.14 -5.03 -33.08
C ALA A 277 2.08 -5.72 -34.09
N SER A 278 2.94 -4.96 -34.74
CA SER A 278 3.80 -5.47 -35.81
C SER A 278 5.26 -5.56 -35.33
N SER A 279 5.90 -6.70 -35.61
CA SER A 279 7.34 -6.88 -35.42
C SER A 279 8.12 -6.13 -36.51
N VAL A 280 9.42 -5.93 -36.29
CA VAL A 280 10.36 -5.43 -37.31
C VAL A 280 10.32 -6.32 -38.57
N ASP A 281 10.08 -7.63 -38.38
CA ASP A 281 9.96 -8.61 -39.46
C ASP A 281 8.55 -8.69 -40.08
N GLY A 282 7.65 -7.77 -39.74
CA GLY A 282 6.27 -7.70 -40.26
C GLY A 282 5.28 -8.73 -39.65
N MET A 283 5.73 -9.58 -38.73
CA MET A 283 4.85 -10.54 -38.03
C MET A 283 3.92 -9.81 -37.07
N ARG A 284 2.62 -10.11 -37.16
CA ARG A 284 1.59 -9.55 -36.27
C ARG A 284 1.48 -10.36 -34.97
N PHE A 285 1.33 -9.66 -33.86
CA PHE A 285 1.10 -10.24 -32.55
C PHE A 285 0.12 -9.40 -31.73
N THR A 286 -0.49 -10.04 -30.72
CA THR A 286 -1.37 -9.38 -29.76
C THR A 286 -0.60 -9.06 -28.49
N CYS A 287 -0.77 -7.84 -27.99
CA CYS A 287 -0.28 -7.41 -26.68
C CYS A 287 -1.44 -7.05 -25.76
N MET A 288 -1.39 -7.56 -24.53
CA MET A 288 -2.29 -7.16 -23.45
C MET A 288 -1.49 -6.45 -22.37
N PHE A 289 -1.88 -5.22 -22.06
CA PHE A 289 -1.26 -4.35 -21.06
C PHE A 289 -2.16 -4.30 -19.83
N PHE A 290 -1.58 -4.67 -18.68
CA PHE A 290 -2.24 -4.67 -17.38
C PHE A 290 -1.56 -3.62 -16.51
N GLN A 291 -2.27 -2.53 -16.22
CA GLN A 291 -1.81 -1.57 -15.23
C GLN A 291 -2.18 -2.09 -13.84
N LEU A 292 -1.20 -2.16 -12.94
CA LEU A 292 -1.32 -2.80 -11.64
C LEU A 292 -1.23 -1.77 -10.51
N ASN A 293 -2.01 -1.97 -9.45
CA ASN A 293 -1.93 -1.18 -8.22
C ASN A 293 -0.64 -1.48 -7.43
N TYR A 294 -0.09 -2.68 -7.61
CA TYR A 294 1.14 -3.13 -6.97
C TYR A 294 1.88 -4.18 -7.83
N PRO A 295 3.19 -4.36 -7.63
CA PRO A 295 3.99 -5.31 -8.40
C PRO A 295 3.48 -6.75 -8.29
N PRO A 296 3.69 -7.57 -9.34
CA PRO A 296 3.28 -8.98 -9.30
C PRO A 296 4.09 -9.79 -8.29
N GLU A 297 3.49 -10.87 -7.80
CA GLU A 297 4.15 -11.83 -6.93
C GLU A 297 5.06 -12.74 -7.77
N ILE A 298 6.37 -12.68 -7.53
CA ILE A 298 7.35 -13.55 -8.20
C ILE A 298 7.71 -14.70 -7.27
N ARG A 299 7.57 -15.94 -7.75
CA ARG A 299 8.03 -17.14 -7.06
C ARG A 299 8.98 -17.95 -7.91
N LYS A 300 9.94 -18.57 -7.23
CA LYS A 300 10.92 -19.46 -7.85
C LYS A 300 10.85 -20.85 -7.24
N PHE A 301 10.82 -21.85 -8.13
CA PHE A 301 10.73 -23.27 -7.81
C PHE A 301 11.99 -23.98 -8.27
N GLN A 302 12.56 -24.80 -7.39
CA GLN A 302 13.79 -25.56 -7.61
C GLN A 302 13.62 -26.97 -7.00
N LYS A 303 14.28 -27.98 -7.58
CA LYS A 303 14.37 -29.33 -7.00
C LYS A 303 15.48 -29.34 -5.94
N LYS A 304 15.20 -29.85 -4.74
CA LYS A 304 16.23 -30.03 -3.70
C LYS A 304 17.04 -31.31 -3.99
N PRO A 305 18.34 -31.36 -3.62
CA PRO A 305 19.18 -32.54 -3.84
C PRO A 305 18.71 -33.81 -3.12
N ASP A 306 18.08 -33.66 -1.94
CA ASP A 306 17.68 -34.77 -1.06
C ASP A 306 16.21 -35.21 -1.23
N ASP A 307 15.43 -34.52 -2.07
CA ASP A 307 14.06 -34.92 -2.36
C ASP A 307 14.07 -35.97 -3.47
N GLY A 308 13.67 -37.22 -3.13
CA GLY A 308 13.40 -38.26 -4.12
C GLY A 308 12.38 -37.81 -5.16
N ASP A 309 12.32 -38.50 -6.30
CA ASP A 309 11.57 -38.08 -7.51
C ASP A 309 10.08 -37.77 -7.30
N GLU A 310 9.49 -38.13 -6.15
CA GLU A 310 8.07 -37.97 -5.86
C GLU A 310 7.68 -36.71 -5.05
N LYS A 311 8.63 -35.93 -4.48
CA LYS A 311 8.29 -34.76 -3.64
C LYS A 311 8.83 -33.44 -4.21
N ILE A 312 8.12 -32.89 -5.19
CA ILE A 312 8.27 -31.48 -5.54
C ILE A 312 7.56 -30.66 -4.44
N HIS A 313 8.32 -30.06 -3.52
CA HIS A 313 7.75 -29.13 -2.54
C HIS A 313 7.05 -27.96 -3.26
N ASN A 314 5.76 -27.80 -2.97
CA ASN A 314 4.83 -26.98 -3.74
C ASN A 314 4.88 -25.46 -3.42
N GLU A 315 5.70 -25.05 -2.46
CA GLU A 315 5.83 -23.64 -2.07
C GLU A 315 7.19 -23.09 -2.51
N GLY A 316 7.24 -22.59 -3.75
CA GLY A 316 8.39 -21.83 -4.24
C GLY A 316 8.64 -20.58 -3.39
N ASN A 317 9.91 -20.26 -3.14
CA ASN A 317 10.30 -19.07 -2.39
C ASN A 317 9.90 -17.81 -3.16
N ARG A 318 9.33 -16.82 -2.47
CA ARG A 318 9.06 -15.52 -3.06
C ARG A 318 10.36 -14.77 -3.36
N TRP A 319 10.39 -14.14 -4.52
CA TRP A 319 11.52 -13.44 -5.11
C TRP A 319 11.12 -11.99 -5.41
N ARG A 320 12.12 -11.12 -5.62
CA ARG A 320 11.94 -9.68 -5.90
C ARG A 320 12.25 -9.28 -7.34
N SER A 321 12.90 -10.17 -8.09
CA SER A 321 13.43 -9.89 -9.42
C SER A 321 13.52 -11.17 -10.24
N ILE A 322 13.60 -11.02 -11.56
CA ILE A 322 13.89 -12.06 -12.54
C ILE A 322 14.99 -11.56 -13.50
N PRO A 323 15.79 -12.47 -14.09
CA PRO A 323 16.82 -12.09 -15.06
C PRO A 323 16.20 -11.85 -16.45
N GLU A 324 16.77 -10.96 -17.28
CA GLU A 324 16.33 -10.77 -18.67
C GLU A 324 16.65 -12.00 -19.56
N ASP A 325 17.79 -12.64 -19.31
CA ASP A 325 18.26 -13.87 -19.97
C ASP A 325 19.07 -14.75 -19.00
N ASN A 326 19.59 -15.89 -19.46
CA ASN A 326 20.33 -16.81 -18.57
C ASN A 326 21.71 -16.27 -18.12
N GLY A 327 22.24 -15.24 -18.77
CA GLY A 327 23.51 -14.59 -18.40
C GLY A 327 23.34 -13.36 -17.51
N ASP A 328 22.12 -12.87 -17.35
CA ASP A 328 21.83 -11.66 -16.57
C ASP A 328 21.93 -11.90 -15.06
N MET A 329 23.01 -11.37 -14.46
CA MET A 329 23.27 -11.42 -13.03
C MET A 329 22.85 -10.15 -12.29
N ARG A 330 22.21 -9.19 -12.98
CA ARG A 330 21.72 -7.96 -12.35
C ARG A 330 20.48 -8.26 -11.52
N ASP A 331 20.26 -7.42 -10.51
CA ASP A 331 18.97 -7.38 -9.82
C ASP A 331 18.10 -6.34 -10.53
N ASN A 332 17.11 -6.83 -11.24
CA ASN A 332 16.16 -6.04 -12.01
C ASN A 332 14.94 -5.62 -11.17
N CYS A 333 15.04 -5.72 -9.83
CA CYS A 333 13.97 -5.34 -8.89
C CYS A 333 13.39 -3.96 -9.20
N SER A 334 14.21 -2.92 -9.35
CA SER A 334 13.68 -1.58 -9.65
C SER A 334 13.00 -1.53 -11.02
N ALA A 335 13.57 -2.16 -12.06
CA ALA A 335 12.98 -2.14 -13.40
C ALA A 335 11.62 -2.86 -13.47
N ILE A 336 11.42 -3.89 -12.66
CA ILE A 336 10.17 -4.65 -12.58
C ILE A 336 9.17 -3.96 -11.66
N ASN A 337 9.59 -3.53 -10.48
CA ASN A 337 8.69 -3.10 -9.42
C ASN A 337 8.36 -1.59 -9.47
N ASP A 338 9.19 -0.77 -10.12
CA ASP A 338 8.87 0.63 -10.44
C ASP A 338 7.94 0.73 -11.66
N SER A 339 7.79 -0.35 -12.43
CA SER A 339 6.96 -0.39 -13.61
C SER A 339 5.49 -0.65 -13.25
N PRO A 340 4.56 0.28 -13.50
CA PRO A 340 3.15 0.10 -13.18
C PRO A 340 2.43 -0.84 -14.14
N THR A 341 2.99 -1.13 -15.31
CA THR A 341 2.30 -1.87 -16.38
C THR A 341 3.08 -3.12 -16.80
N LEU A 342 2.43 -4.27 -16.63
CA LEU A 342 2.85 -5.56 -17.19
C LEU A 342 2.23 -5.75 -18.57
N CYS A 343 3.05 -5.98 -19.59
CA CYS A 343 2.60 -6.35 -20.93
C CYS A 343 2.87 -7.84 -21.19
N LEU A 344 1.83 -8.55 -21.62
CA LEU A 344 1.93 -9.91 -22.16
C LEU A 344 1.93 -9.84 -23.68
N GLN A 345 3.03 -10.29 -24.32
CA GLN A 345 3.12 -10.41 -25.76
C GLN A 345 2.86 -11.86 -26.16
N PHE A 346 1.72 -12.11 -26.81
CA PHE A 346 1.33 -13.45 -27.25
C PHE A 346 2.05 -13.86 -28.54
N THR A 347 2.11 -15.16 -28.80
CA THR A 347 2.61 -15.66 -30.09
C THR A 347 1.59 -15.41 -31.21
N HIS A 348 2.04 -15.44 -32.46
CA HIS A 348 1.16 -15.34 -33.65
C HIS A 348 0.14 -16.49 -33.75
N GLN A 349 0.26 -17.53 -32.92
CA GLN A 349 -0.61 -18.71 -32.92
C GLN A 349 -1.82 -18.55 -31.99
N LEU A 350 -1.97 -17.40 -31.32
CA LEU A 350 -3.13 -17.14 -30.48
C LEU A 350 -4.41 -17.10 -31.33
N ALA A 351 -5.32 -18.04 -31.05
CA ALA A 351 -6.62 -18.06 -31.71
C ALA A 351 -7.54 -16.94 -31.20
N ASP A 352 -8.24 -16.29 -32.12
CA ASP A 352 -9.17 -15.20 -31.82
C ASP A 352 -10.29 -15.61 -30.86
N GLY A 353 -10.79 -16.85 -30.98
CA GLY A 353 -11.78 -17.41 -30.05
C GLY A 353 -11.27 -17.40 -28.61
N SER A 354 -10.07 -17.93 -28.37
CA SER A 354 -9.47 -17.95 -27.04
C SER A 354 -9.14 -16.56 -26.50
N LEU A 355 -8.71 -15.62 -27.35
CA LEU A 355 -8.51 -14.23 -26.95
C LEU A 355 -9.83 -13.59 -26.49
N TYR A 356 -10.90 -13.76 -27.27
CA TYR A 356 -12.22 -13.23 -26.94
C TYR A 356 -12.80 -13.83 -25.66
N GLU A 357 -12.64 -15.15 -25.43
CA GLU A 357 -13.07 -15.81 -24.20
C GLU A 357 -12.32 -15.26 -22.97
N VAL A 358 -11.00 -15.11 -23.07
CA VAL A 358 -10.18 -14.52 -21.98
C VAL A 358 -10.61 -13.09 -21.69
N LEU A 359 -10.79 -12.26 -22.72
CA LEU A 359 -11.24 -10.88 -22.59
C LEU A 359 -12.64 -10.82 -21.94
N SER A 360 -13.58 -11.64 -22.39
CA SER A 360 -14.93 -11.72 -21.83
C SER A 360 -14.89 -12.04 -20.34
N ARG A 361 -14.11 -13.06 -19.94
CA ARG A 361 -13.97 -13.45 -18.52
C ARG A 361 -13.27 -12.37 -17.70
N LEU A 362 -12.24 -11.71 -18.22
CA LEU A 362 -11.61 -10.58 -17.55
C LEU A 362 -12.58 -9.41 -17.34
N CYS A 363 -13.38 -9.06 -18.36
CA CYS A 363 -14.38 -8.01 -18.23
C CYS A 363 -15.40 -8.31 -17.11
N VAL A 364 -15.85 -9.56 -17.00
CA VAL A 364 -16.81 -9.99 -15.98
C VAL A 364 -16.18 -10.06 -14.58
N ARG A 365 -14.99 -10.67 -14.45
CA ARG A 365 -14.37 -10.93 -13.13
C ARG A 365 -13.64 -9.72 -12.56
N VAL A 366 -12.99 -8.93 -13.40
CA VAL A 366 -12.27 -7.72 -12.98
C VAL A 366 -13.23 -6.54 -12.85
N ALA A 367 -14.37 -6.58 -13.55
CA ALA A 367 -15.38 -5.50 -13.58
C ALA A 367 -14.79 -4.15 -14.04
N LEU A 368 -13.87 -4.19 -15.02
CA LEU A 368 -13.27 -3.02 -15.66
C LEU A 368 -13.61 -3.00 -17.15
N PRO A 369 -13.75 -1.80 -17.76
CA PRO A 369 -13.87 -1.70 -19.21
C PRO A 369 -12.62 -2.23 -19.91
N LEU A 370 -12.83 -2.88 -21.06
CA LEU A 370 -11.74 -3.30 -21.94
C LEU A 370 -11.43 -2.21 -22.95
N GLU A 371 -10.15 -1.87 -23.09
CA GLU A 371 -9.71 -0.79 -23.95
C GLU A 371 -8.85 -1.32 -25.11
N PHE A 372 -9.01 -0.72 -26.28
CA PHE A 372 -8.26 -1.04 -27.49
C PHE A 372 -7.64 0.22 -28.08
N ALA A 373 -6.32 0.23 -28.26
CA ALA A 373 -5.59 1.37 -28.85
C ALA A 373 -4.33 0.90 -29.61
N ASN A 374 -3.83 1.75 -30.52
CA ASN A 374 -2.52 1.55 -31.15
C ASN A 374 -1.43 2.02 -30.19
N ILE A 375 -0.47 1.15 -29.90
CA ILE A 375 0.57 1.45 -28.91
C ILE A 375 1.93 1.32 -29.57
N ALA A 376 2.66 2.42 -29.61
CA ALA A 376 4.07 2.45 -29.96
C ALA A 376 4.90 1.88 -28.81
N PHE A 377 5.71 0.88 -29.13
CA PHE A 377 6.57 0.21 -28.16
C PHE A 377 7.97 0.83 -28.17
N LEU A 378 8.34 1.51 -27.08
CA LEU A 378 9.65 2.15 -26.93
C LEU A 378 10.47 1.42 -25.87
N ARG A 379 11.65 0.93 -26.23
CA ARG A 379 12.57 0.35 -25.23
C ARG A 379 13.35 1.48 -24.55
N PHE A 380 13.28 1.55 -23.22
CA PHE A 380 13.98 2.56 -22.43
C PHE A 380 14.49 1.94 -21.14
N LYS A 381 15.78 1.59 -21.03
CA LYS A 381 16.29 0.91 -19.84
C LYS A 381 16.39 1.86 -18.65
N VAL A 382 16.12 1.36 -17.44
CA VAL A 382 16.28 2.16 -16.20
C VAL A 382 17.68 2.75 -16.04
N SER A 383 18.72 2.08 -16.59
CA SER A 383 20.09 2.59 -16.58
C SER A 383 20.31 3.85 -17.41
N GLU A 384 19.37 4.18 -18.32
CA GLU A 384 19.39 5.35 -19.19
C GLU A 384 18.78 6.60 -18.53
N TYR A 385 18.08 6.45 -17.39
CA TYR A 385 17.64 7.62 -16.62
C TYR A 385 18.83 8.50 -16.24
N VAL A 386 18.64 9.82 -16.38
CA VAL A 386 19.63 10.79 -15.88
C VAL A 386 19.70 10.74 -14.35
N PRO A 387 20.81 11.19 -13.74
CA PRO A 387 20.95 11.22 -12.29
C PRO A 387 19.79 12.00 -11.63
N MET A 388 19.24 11.43 -10.56
CA MET A 388 18.09 11.99 -9.83
C MET A 388 18.43 13.32 -9.16
N PRO A 389 17.46 14.23 -8.96
CA PRO A 389 17.71 15.50 -8.28
C PRO A 389 17.86 15.38 -6.76
N VAL A 390 17.35 14.30 -6.16
CA VAL A 390 17.51 13.98 -4.73
C VAL A 390 17.90 12.52 -4.58
N SER A 391 18.94 12.27 -3.78
CA SER A 391 19.39 10.91 -3.46
C SER A 391 18.51 10.30 -2.35
N TYR A 392 18.17 9.03 -2.47
CA TYR A 392 17.60 8.24 -1.39
C TYR A 392 18.01 6.78 -1.60
N VAL A 393 18.11 6.01 -0.53
CA VAL A 393 18.38 4.57 -0.66
C VAL A 393 17.05 3.82 -0.52
N GLY A 394 16.65 3.12 -1.58
CA GLY A 394 15.45 2.29 -1.61
C GLY A 394 15.66 0.92 -0.96
N CYS A 395 14.87 -0.09 -1.37
CA CYS A 395 14.97 -1.46 -0.87
C CYS A 395 16.24 -2.23 -1.34
N ASP A 396 17.26 -1.54 -1.85
CA ASP A 396 18.39 -2.13 -2.58
C ASP A 396 19.51 -2.68 -1.68
N HIS A 397 19.17 -2.98 -0.44
CA HIS A 397 20.04 -3.59 0.56
C HIS A 397 20.08 -5.11 0.38
N ARG A 398 20.94 -5.59 -0.53
CA ARG A 398 20.92 -7.01 -0.97
C ARG A 398 21.61 -8.00 -0.02
N ALA A 399 22.65 -7.57 0.70
CA ALA A 399 23.26 -8.41 1.73
C ALA A 399 22.38 -8.37 2.98
N CYS A 400 22.04 -9.52 3.56
CA CYS A 400 21.52 -9.56 4.93
C CYS A 400 22.58 -8.93 5.84
N ALA A 401 22.22 -8.05 6.79
CA ALA A 401 23.23 -7.34 7.58
C ALA A 401 24.25 -8.29 8.26
N GLY A 402 23.82 -9.50 8.66
CA GLY A 402 24.70 -10.53 9.22
C GLY A 402 25.61 -11.30 8.24
N GLU A 403 25.46 -11.15 6.91
CA GLU A 403 26.37 -11.77 5.92
C GLU A 403 27.73 -11.03 5.84
N GLN A 404 27.79 -9.76 6.27
CA GLN A 404 29.02 -8.96 6.32
C GLN A 404 29.75 -9.03 7.67
N ASP A 405 29.08 -9.46 8.73
CA ASP A 405 29.66 -9.61 10.09
C ASP A 405 30.44 -10.93 10.27
N SER A 406 30.68 -11.68 9.19
CA SER A 406 31.55 -12.85 9.24
C SER A 406 33.01 -12.41 9.40
N VAL A 407 33.49 -12.50 10.65
CA VAL A 407 34.88 -12.23 11.05
C VAL A 407 35.83 -12.93 10.07
N PRO A 408 36.78 -12.22 9.44
CA PRO A 408 37.81 -12.89 8.64
C PRO A 408 38.56 -13.89 9.53
N PRO A 409 38.95 -15.06 9.01
CA PRO A 409 39.56 -16.14 9.82
C PRO A 409 40.87 -15.73 10.54
N ASN A 410 41.40 -14.54 10.25
CA ASN A 410 42.52 -13.93 10.94
C ASN A 410 42.00 -12.72 11.71
N GLY A 411 41.97 -12.80 13.04
CA GLY A 411 41.31 -11.86 13.96
C GLY A 411 41.94 -10.46 14.09
N ASP A 412 42.53 -9.90 13.03
CA ASP A 412 43.28 -8.63 13.07
C ASP A 412 42.71 -7.52 12.17
N SER A 413 41.59 -7.73 11.47
CA SER A 413 40.96 -6.68 10.66
C SER A 413 39.55 -6.35 11.17
N GLU A 414 39.32 -5.06 11.41
CA GLU A 414 37.99 -4.51 11.68
C GLU A 414 36.97 -5.01 10.63
N PRO A 415 35.72 -5.30 11.03
CA PRO A 415 34.70 -5.76 10.10
C PRO A 415 34.53 -4.73 8.96
N PRO A 416 34.33 -5.17 7.71
CA PRO A 416 34.18 -4.26 6.58
C PRO A 416 33.00 -3.31 6.82
N VAL A 417 33.27 -2.00 6.80
CA VAL A 417 32.24 -0.97 6.95
C VAL A 417 31.26 -1.08 5.79
N TYR A 418 29.97 -1.23 6.09
CA TYR A 418 28.92 -1.29 5.10
C TYR A 418 28.73 0.08 4.42
N GLU A 419 28.93 0.16 3.10
CA GLU A 419 28.57 1.32 2.30
C GLU A 419 27.19 1.13 1.64
N PRO A 420 26.22 2.04 1.86
CA PRO A 420 24.93 1.99 1.18
C PRO A 420 25.06 2.16 -0.35
N PRO A 421 24.29 1.42 -1.16
CA PRO A 421 24.32 1.54 -2.62
C PRO A 421 23.52 2.78 -3.06
N PHE A 422 24.12 3.96 -2.92
CA PHE A 422 23.48 5.21 -3.34
C PHE A 422 23.25 5.21 -4.86
N PRO A 423 22.02 5.52 -5.32
CA PRO A 423 21.76 5.69 -6.75
C PRO A 423 22.47 6.95 -7.28
N LYS A 424 22.62 7.02 -8.60
CA LYS A 424 23.17 8.21 -9.26
C LYS A 424 22.26 9.41 -8.99
N PHE A 425 22.84 10.51 -8.51
CA PHE A 425 22.15 11.77 -8.33
C PHE A 425 22.99 12.93 -8.86
N ASP A 426 22.32 14.04 -9.17
CA ASP A 426 22.93 15.25 -9.73
C ASP A 426 23.25 16.24 -8.60
N HIS A 427 24.53 16.56 -8.42
CA HIS A 427 24.98 17.42 -7.35
C HIS A 427 24.48 18.86 -7.49
N ASP A 428 24.38 19.40 -8.71
CA ASP A 428 23.97 20.78 -8.93
C ASP A 428 22.48 20.97 -8.67
N CYS A 429 21.64 20.04 -9.15
CA CYS A 429 20.22 19.99 -8.79
C CYS A 429 20.04 19.81 -7.29
N TYR A 430 20.81 18.91 -6.67
CA TYR A 430 20.70 18.66 -5.23
C TYR A 430 21.09 19.90 -4.42
N ASN A 431 22.15 20.61 -4.83
CA ASN A 431 22.58 21.86 -4.19
C ASN A 431 21.48 22.95 -4.28
N LYS A 432 20.82 23.10 -5.43
CA LYS A 432 19.68 24.03 -5.55
C LYS A 432 18.53 23.71 -4.58
N ILE A 433 18.30 22.43 -4.30
CA ILE A 433 17.23 21.98 -3.39
C ILE A 433 17.65 22.16 -1.92
N ILE A 434 18.89 21.79 -1.56
CA ILE A 434 19.37 21.90 -0.18
C ILE A 434 19.57 23.36 0.24
N ASP A 435 19.91 24.25 -0.70
CA ASP A 435 20.02 25.70 -0.47
C ASP A 435 18.70 26.35 -0.02
N CYS A 436 17.55 25.71 -0.29
CA CYS A 436 16.26 26.11 0.25
C CYS A 436 16.15 25.91 1.78
N GLY A 437 17.05 25.13 2.40
CA GLY A 437 17.17 24.97 3.84
C GLY A 437 16.03 24.20 4.52
N VAL A 438 15.25 23.42 3.76
CA VAL A 438 14.05 22.74 4.27
C VAL A 438 13.97 21.30 3.76
N PHE A 439 14.09 20.34 4.68
CA PHE A 439 14.06 18.92 4.36
C PHE A 439 12.73 18.44 3.80
N GLY A 440 11.63 19.18 4.04
CA GLY A 440 10.32 18.89 3.43
C GLY A 440 10.37 18.87 1.92
N LEU A 441 11.17 19.75 1.32
CA LEU A 441 11.31 19.81 -0.12
C LEU A 441 12.06 18.59 -0.67
N GLU A 442 13.22 18.26 -0.08
CA GLU A 442 13.99 17.05 -0.41
C GLU A 442 13.13 15.79 -0.28
N TYR A 443 12.40 15.67 0.83
CA TYR A 443 11.53 14.53 1.12
C TYR A 443 10.41 14.36 0.09
N LEU A 444 9.71 15.45 -0.27
CA LEU A 444 8.57 15.36 -1.19
C LEU A 444 9.01 15.08 -2.64
N ILE A 445 10.16 15.63 -3.06
CA ILE A 445 10.76 15.29 -4.36
C ILE A 445 11.17 13.81 -4.37
N ALA A 446 11.82 13.32 -3.32
CA ALA A 446 12.10 11.89 -3.18
C ALA A 446 10.80 11.06 -3.19
N ALA A 447 9.74 11.53 -2.53
CA ALA A 447 8.46 10.83 -2.49
C ALA A 447 7.81 10.66 -3.86
N LEU A 448 7.84 11.70 -4.70
CA LEU A 448 7.39 11.60 -6.10
C LEU A 448 8.23 10.57 -6.87
N LEU A 449 9.56 10.62 -6.74
CA LEU A 449 10.45 9.67 -7.42
C LEU A 449 10.20 8.21 -7.01
N THR A 450 9.73 7.98 -5.78
CA THR A 450 9.40 6.61 -5.32
C THR A 450 8.14 6.02 -5.93
N ARG A 451 7.37 6.78 -6.72
CA ARG A 451 6.25 6.27 -7.53
C ARG A 451 6.71 5.58 -8.83
N GLY A 452 8.01 5.44 -9.02
CA GLY A 452 8.57 4.64 -10.09
C GLY A 452 8.40 5.29 -11.46
N ALA A 453 8.23 4.47 -12.49
CA ALA A 453 8.24 4.88 -13.89
C ALA A 453 7.18 5.95 -14.21
N VAL A 454 6.02 5.91 -13.53
CA VAL A 454 4.94 6.90 -13.64
C VAL A 454 5.45 8.34 -13.52
N VAL A 455 6.39 8.57 -12.60
CA VAL A 455 7.01 9.87 -12.35
C VAL A 455 8.36 9.97 -13.05
N LYS A 456 9.18 8.93 -12.97
CA LYS A 456 10.55 8.93 -13.49
C LYS A 456 10.59 9.13 -15.01
N ASP A 457 9.63 8.62 -15.78
CA ASP A 457 9.59 8.82 -17.23
C ASP A 457 9.33 10.28 -17.64
N GLN A 458 8.58 11.01 -16.81
CA GLN A 458 8.28 12.42 -17.04
C GLN A 458 9.49 13.32 -16.71
N ILE A 459 10.26 12.97 -15.68
CA ILE A 459 11.31 13.84 -15.13
C ILE A 459 12.72 13.41 -15.57
N LEU A 460 13.02 12.12 -15.63
CA LEU A 460 14.40 11.60 -15.73
C LEU A 460 14.79 11.10 -17.12
N THR A 461 13.96 11.30 -18.15
CA THR A 461 14.29 10.89 -19.53
C THR A 461 15.34 11.78 -20.19
N SER A 462 15.51 13.02 -19.73
CA SER A 462 16.60 13.92 -20.14
C SER A 462 16.97 14.88 -19.01
N ALA A 463 18.18 15.45 -19.06
CA ALA A 463 18.62 16.46 -18.09
C ALA A 463 17.75 17.72 -18.17
N GLU A 464 17.31 18.11 -19.36
CA GLU A 464 16.44 19.27 -19.59
C GLU A 464 15.11 19.15 -18.82
N LYS A 465 14.41 18.00 -18.92
CA LYS A 465 13.15 17.76 -18.21
C LYS A 465 13.31 17.75 -16.70
N ARG A 466 14.40 17.14 -16.21
CA ARG A 466 14.74 17.12 -14.79
C ARG A 466 14.96 18.54 -14.29
N ASP A 467 15.79 19.30 -14.99
CA ASP A 467 16.15 20.66 -14.61
C ASP A 467 14.96 21.60 -14.68
N GLU A 468 14.07 21.44 -15.67
CA GLU A 468 12.80 22.16 -15.77
C GLU A 468 11.94 21.94 -14.52
N PHE A 469 11.73 20.68 -14.12
CA PHE A 469 10.97 20.35 -12.91
C PHE A 469 11.60 20.93 -11.65
N VAL A 470 12.92 20.75 -11.46
CA VAL A 470 13.64 21.25 -10.28
C VAL A 470 13.59 22.77 -10.22
N ASN A 471 13.89 23.46 -11.32
CA ASN A 471 13.89 24.92 -11.37
C ASN A 471 12.48 25.48 -11.12
N LEU A 472 11.43 24.85 -11.64
CA LEU A 472 10.05 25.24 -11.36
C LEU A 472 9.73 25.14 -9.87
N VAL A 473 9.98 23.98 -9.27
CA VAL A 473 9.68 23.72 -7.86
C VAL A 473 10.49 24.65 -6.96
N VAL A 474 11.79 24.84 -7.21
CA VAL A 474 12.65 25.75 -6.44
C VAL A 474 12.20 27.20 -6.59
N ARG A 475 11.85 27.65 -7.80
CA ARG A 475 11.31 29.01 -8.01
C ARG A 475 10.04 29.22 -7.22
N ARG A 476 9.07 28.30 -7.30
CA ARG A 476 7.81 28.40 -6.55
C ARG A 476 8.01 28.32 -5.04
N PHE A 477 9.00 27.54 -4.59
CA PHE A 477 9.38 27.47 -3.18
C PHE A 477 9.91 28.81 -2.65
N GLN A 478 10.75 29.50 -3.44
CA GLN A 478 11.25 30.83 -3.10
C GLN A 478 10.13 31.88 -3.05
N GLU A 479 9.09 31.73 -3.87
CA GLU A 479 7.90 32.60 -3.83
C GLU A 479 7.04 32.34 -2.58
N ASN A 480 6.75 31.07 -2.26
CA ASN A 480 6.03 30.68 -1.04
C ASN A 480 6.33 29.22 -0.65
N LYS A 481 7.05 29.06 0.47
CA LYS A 481 7.44 27.76 1.04
C LYS A 481 6.25 26.86 1.39
N GLU A 482 5.32 27.36 2.21
CA GLU A 482 4.26 26.53 2.78
C GLU A 482 3.30 26.05 1.69
N LEU A 483 2.93 26.95 0.79
CA LEU A 483 2.09 26.65 -0.35
C LEU A 483 2.74 25.60 -1.28
N THR A 484 4.04 25.73 -1.55
CA THR A 484 4.76 24.79 -2.42
C THR A 484 4.82 23.40 -1.85
N LEU A 485 5.11 23.26 -0.55
CA LEU A 485 5.13 21.95 0.12
C LEU A 485 3.74 21.30 0.08
N GLU A 486 2.71 22.08 0.36
CA GLU A 486 1.33 21.60 0.37
C GLU A 486 0.82 21.25 -1.05
N SER A 487 1.26 21.98 -2.08
CA SER A 487 1.03 21.64 -3.49
C SER A 487 1.70 20.32 -3.88
N LEU A 488 2.94 20.08 -3.45
CA LEU A 488 3.65 18.82 -3.70
C LEU A 488 2.99 17.63 -2.99
N GLU A 489 2.47 17.84 -1.78
CA GLU A 489 1.72 16.82 -1.05
C GLU A 489 0.40 16.45 -1.76
N ARG A 490 -0.35 17.45 -2.24
CA ARG A 490 -1.54 17.19 -3.06
C ARG A 490 -1.19 16.53 -4.39
N LEU A 491 -0.09 16.93 -5.03
CA LEU A 491 0.39 16.31 -6.27
C LEU A 491 0.70 14.83 -6.06
N LEU A 492 1.33 14.48 -4.95
CA LEU A 492 1.62 13.08 -4.60
C LEU A 492 0.33 12.25 -4.50
N ASN A 493 -0.72 12.80 -3.87
CA ASN A 493 -2.03 12.14 -3.81
C ASN A 493 -2.67 12.00 -5.19
N VAL A 494 -2.57 13.03 -6.05
CA VAL A 494 -3.07 12.96 -7.43
C VAL A 494 -2.37 11.85 -8.21
N VAL A 495 -1.05 11.71 -8.07
CA VAL A 495 -0.29 10.63 -8.71
C VAL A 495 -0.77 9.25 -8.24
N ASP A 496 -1.04 9.10 -6.93
CA ASP A 496 -1.53 7.83 -6.36
C ASP A 496 -2.97 7.50 -6.81
N GLU A 497 -3.83 8.52 -6.89
CA GLU A 497 -5.26 8.37 -7.21
C GLU A 497 -5.56 8.37 -8.72
N ALA A 498 -4.67 8.83 -9.59
CA ALA A 498 -4.95 8.96 -11.03
C ALA A 498 -4.79 7.64 -11.80
N ARG A 499 -5.76 7.29 -12.66
CA ARG A 499 -5.70 6.10 -13.54
C ARG A 499 -4.63 6.26 -14.60
N GLN A 500 -4.52 7.46 -15.15
CA GLN A 500 -3.44 7.90 -16.01
C GLN A 500 -2.87 9.17 -15.38
N THR A 501 -1.57 9.15 -15.07
CA THR A 501 -0.96 10.29 -14.41
C THR A 501 -0.80 11.44 -15.41
N PRO A 502 -1.39 12.60 -15.13
CA PRO A 502 -1.23 13.78 -15.97
C PRO A 502 0.20 14.33 -15.93
N SER A 503 0.46 15.37 -16.73
CA SER A 503 1.71 16.11 -16.68
C SER A 503 1.96 16.67 -15.27
N LEU A 504 3.04 16.22 -14.63
CA LEU A 504 3.37 16.64 -13.26
C LEU A 504 3.52 18.15 -13.12
N LEU A 505 4.10 18.82 -14.13
CA LEU A 505 4.31 20.27 -14.12
C LEU A 505 2.97 21.02 -14.17
N VAL A 506 2.07 20.59 -15.07
CA VAL A 506 0.75 21.21 -15.23
C VAL A 506 -0.10 20.98 -14.00
N SER A 507 -0.14 19.74 -13.50
CA SER A 507 -0.91 19.43 -12.28
C SER A 507 -0.36 20.16 -11.07
N PHE A 508 0.97 20.29 -10.92
CA PHE A 508 1.57 21.05 -9.83
C PHE A 508 1.13 22.51 -9.82
N GLU A 509 1.19 23.20 -10.97
CA GLU A 509 0.75 24.61 -11.07
C GLU A 509 -0.77 24.74 -10.87
N LYS A 510 -1.60 23.87 -11.48
CA LYS A 510 -3.06 23.87 -11.26
C LYS A 510 -3.42 23.71 -9.79
N ILE A 511 -2.79 22.76 -9.08
CA ILE A 511 -2.97 22.56 -7.64
C ILE A 511 -2.58 23.84 -6.91
N ARG A 512 -1.42 24.40 -7.21
CA ARG A 512 -0.91 25.59 -6.54
C ARG A 512 -1.85 26.77 -6.71
N ASP A 513 -2.31 27.04 -7.93
CA ASP A 513 -3.25 28.13 -8.22
C ASP A 513 -4.58 27.94 -7.47
N ALA A 514 -5.09 26.71 -7.39
CA ALA A 514 -6.27 26.39 -6.58
C ALA A 514 -6.02 26.68 -5.09
N LEU A 515 -4.84 26.35 -4.54
CA LEU A 515 -4.50 26.62 -3.14
C LEU A 515 -4.26 28.09 -2.83
N LEU A 516 -3.75 28.87 -3.79
CA LEU A 516 -3.65 30.33 -3.66
C LEU A 516 -5.02 30.94 -3.34
N SER A 517 -6.10 30.42 -3.95
CA SER A 517 -7.47 30.89 -3.67
C SER A 517 -8.00 30.55 -2.28
N GLN A 518 -7.40 29.57 -1.59
CA GLN A 518 -7.83 29.04 -0.29
C GLN A 518 -6.82 29.28 0.84
N LYS A 519 -5.85 30.17 0.62
CA LYS A 519 -4.69 30.34 1.49
C LYS A 519 -5.06 30.62 2.96
N ASP A 520 -5.99 31.53 3.20
CA ASP A 520 -6.36 31.97 4.56
C ASP A 520 -6.98 30.83 5.38
N VAL A 521 -7.79 29.98 4.73
CA VAL A 521 -8.41 28.81 5.34
C VAL A 521 -7.36 27.78 5.75
N LEU A 522 -6.36 27.55 4.90
CA LEU A 522 -5.27 26.62 5.20
C LEU A 522 -4.43 27.10 6.38
N GLU A 523 -4.08 28.39 6.42
CA GLU A 523 -3.34 28.98 7.55
C GLU A 523 -4.09 28.84 8.88
N GLU A 524 -5.41 28.98 8.87
CA GLU A 524 -6.25 28.77 10.04
C GLU A 524 -6.20 27.30 10.50
N ILE A 525 -6.43 26.35 9.59
CA ILE A 525 -6.38 24.91 9.88
C ILE A 525 -5.04 24.50 10.50
N TYR A 526 -3.91 24.96 9.97
CA TYR A 526 -2.59 24.66 10.53
C TYR A 526 -2.41 25.25 11.93
N ARG A 527 -2.89 26.49 12.14
CA ARG A 527 -2.79 27.16 13.44
C ARG A 527 -3.60 26.44 14.49
N GLU A 528 -4.81 26.00 14.15
CA GLU A 528 -5.68 25.22 15.04
C GLU A 528 -5.08 23.85 15.36
N SER A 529 -4.62 23.13 14.33
CA SER A 529 -3.96 21.83 14.50
C SER A 529 -2.75 21.94 15.43
N LYS A 530 -1.92 22.98 15.26
CA LYS A 530 -0.76 23.24 16.12
C LYS A 530 -1.17 23.62 17.55
N ARG A 531 -2.23 24.42 17.72
CA ARG A 531 -2.81 24.77 19.04
C ARG A 531 -3.29 23.53 19.79
N GLU A 532 -3.85 22.56 19.07
CA GLU A 532 -4.33 21.30 19.64
C GLU A 532 -3.21 20.29 19.92
N GLY A 533 -1.99 20.57 19.49
CA GLY A 533 -0.80 19.75 19.74
C GLY A 533 -0.55 18.68 18.67
N TYR A 534 -1.16 18.82 17.48
CA TYR A 534 -0.86 17.99 16.33
C TYR A 534 0.45 18.43 15.67
N GLN A 535 1.18 17.46 15.15
CA GLN A 535 2.45 17.64 14.45
C GLN A 535 2.41 16.81 13.16
N ARG A 536 2.94 17.38 12.07
CA ARG A 536 3.11 16.67 10.81
C ARG A 536 4.38 15.83 10.90
N VAL A 537 4.25 14.52 10.71
CA VAL A 537 5.37 13.58 10.79
C VAL A 537 5.48 12.82 9.48
N ARG A 538 6.67 12.86 8.89
CA ARG A 538 6.98 12.16 7.64
C ARG A 538 6.86 10.65 7.84
N LYS A 539 6.44 9.94 6.80
CA LYS A 539 6.20 8.50 6.85
C LYS A 539 6.73 7.77 5.62
N VAL A 540 7.38 6.64 5.87
CA VAL A 540 7.84 5.71 4.85
C VAL A 540 7.18 4.36 5.04
N VAL A 541 6.66 3.82 3.94
CA VAL A 541 6.17 2.45 3.86
C VAL A 541 7.23 1.62 3.14
N VAL A 542 7.77 0.63 3.84
CA VAL A 542 8.79 -0.28 3.30
C VAL A 542 8.11 -1.61 3.00
N THR A 543 8.20 -2.04 1.74
CA THR A 543 7.72 -3.32 1.24
C THR A 543 8.90 -4.19 0.78
N PRO A 544 8.70 -5.49 0.53
CA PRO A 544 9.79 -6.35 0.04
C PRO A 544 10.44 -5.87 -1.26
N THR A 545 9.70 -5.13 -2.10
CA THR A 545 10.19 -4.68 -3.40
C THR A 545 10.33 -3.16 -3.54
N ARG A 546 9.68 -2.35 -2.70
CA ARG A 546 9.66 -0.88 -2.82
C ARG A 546 9.78 -0.16 -1.48
N THR A 547 10.37 1.03 -1.50
CA THR A 547 10.35 1.99 -0.39
C THR A 547 9.55 3.19 -0.84
N LEU A 548 8.37 3.40 -0.25
CA LEU A 548 7.42 4.43 -0.63
C LEU A 548 7.39 5.51 0.44
N PHE A 549 7.82 6.73 0.11
CA PHE A 549 7.62 7.88 0.97
C PHE A 549 6.20 8.40 0.70
N VAL A 550 5.44 8.64 1.76
CA VAL A 550 4.05 9.07 1.65
C VAL A 550 3.89 10.49 2.21
N VAL A 551 2.75 11.10 1.94
CA VAL A 551 2.41 12.41 2.50
C VAL A 551 2.58 12.39 4.03
N PRO A 552 3.19 13.43 4.64
CA PRO A 552 3.31 13.52 6.09
C PRO A 552 1.96 13.37 6.80
N GLU A 553 1.91 12.53 7.84
CA GLU A 553 0.71 12.32 8.62
C GLU A 553 0.59 13.37 9.72
N LEU A 554 -0.60 13.94 9.89
CA LEU A 554 -0.91 14.80 11.03
C LEU A 554 -1.24 13.92 12.24
N LEU A 555 -0.38 13.97 13.27
CA LEU A 555 -0.48 13.11 14.44
C LEU A 555 -0.49 13.94 15.72
N MET A 556 -1.29 13.54 16.70
CA MET A 556 -1.18 14.07 18.05
C MET A 556 0.25 13.84 18.56
N GLY A 557 0.90 14.90 19.03
CA GLY A 557 2.27 14.84 19.49
C GLY A 557 2.45 13.75 20.56
N ASN A 558 3.63 13.13 20.56
CA ASN A 558 4.09 12.31 21.67
C ASN A 558 5.31 12.96 22.34
N ARG A 559 5.77 12.41 23.47
CA ARG A 559 6.84 13.02 24.26
C ARG A 559 8.14 13.17 23.47
N VAL A 560 8.44 12.19 22.61
CA VAL A 560 9.64 12.21 21.78
C VAL A 560 9.54 13.33 20.76
N LEU A 561 8.45 13.39 20.00
CA LEU A 561 8.27 14.40 18.95
C LEU A 561 8.27 15.83 19.55
N ARG A 562 7.56 16.06 20.65
CA ARG A 562 7.51 17.37 21.32
C ARG A 562 8.88 17.88 21.78
N ASN A 563 9.71 16.99 22.32
CA ASN A 563 10.96 17.38 22.96
C ASN A 563 12.14 17.41 21.98
N PHE A 564 12.13 16.54 20.97
CA PHE A 564 13.27 16.30 20.09
C PHE A 564 13.01 16.61 18.62
N ASP A 565 11.75 16.86 18.21
CA ASP A 565 11.39 17.09 16.82
C ASP A 565 10.29 18.14 16.68
N LYS A 566 10.61 19.38 17.07
CA LYS A 566 9.64 20.48 17.08
C LYS A 566 9.18 20.89 15.68
N ASP A 567 10.05 20.71 14.69
CA ASP A 567 9.82 21.14 13.31
C ASP A 567 9.30 19.98 12.42
N GLY A 568 9.20 18.75 12.95
CA GLY A 568 8.73 17.56 12.23
C GLY A 568 9.74 16.95 11.26
N ASP A 569 10.95 17.48 11.23
CA ASP A 569 12.04 17.18 10.30
C ASP A 569 13.02 16.12 10.83
N GLY A 570 13.08 15.92 12.15
CA GLY A 570 14.01 15.00 12.79
C GLY A 570 13.51 13.56 12.87
N SER A 571 12.19 13.33 12.87
CA SER A 571 11.60 12.00 13.01
C SER A 571 11.01 11.48 11.71
N LEU A 572 11.15 10.17 11.50
CA LEU A 572 10.59 9.46 10.36
C LEU A 572 9.78 8.26 10.85
N ARG A 573 8.49 8.22 10.57
CA ARG A 573 7.65 7.05 10.87
C ARG A 573 7.87 6.00 9.79
N VAL A 574 8.24 4.78 10.18
CA VAL A 574 8.45 3.67 9.25
C VAL A 574 7.39 2.60 9.50
N GLN A 575 6.80 2.07 8.43
CA GLN A 575 5.80 1.01 8.47
C GLN A 575 6.16 -0.09 7.47
N PHE A 576 6.13 -1.35 7.92
CA PHE A 576 6.43 -2.50 7.09
C PHE A 576 5.15 -3.17 6.58
N ARG A 577 4.97 -3.20 5.26
CA ARG A 577 3.81 -3.79 4.58
C ARG A 577 4.27 -4.80 3.54
N ASP A 578 3.37 -5.67 3.12
CA ASP A 578 3.55 -6.42 1.89
C ASP A 578 3.27 -5.50 0.67
N ASP A 579 3.64 -5.91 -0.54
CA ASP A 579 3.51 -5.10 -1.77
C ASP A 579 2.06 -4.74 -2.10
N ASP A 580 1.10 -5.58 -1.67
CA ASP A 580 -0.35 -5.34 -1.77
C ASP A 580 -0.90 -4.40 -0.68
N GLY A 581 -0.04 -3.88 0.19
CA GLY A 581 -0.40 -3.01 1.31
C GLY A 581 -0.85 -3.75 2.58
N SER A 582 -0.96 -5.09 2.54
CA SER A 582 -1.36 -5.89 3.69
C SER A 582 -0.25 -5.97 4.75
N GLN A 583 -0.57 -6.52 5.92
CA GLN A 583 0.42 -6.73 6.98
C GLN A 583 1.50 -7.72 6.51
N LEU A 584 2.77 -7.31 6.62
CA LEU A 584 3.90 -8.18 6.34
C LEU A 584 3.94 -9.34 7.35
N ARG A 585 3.66 -10.57 6.88
CA ARG A 585 3.65 -11.79 7.71
C ARG A 585 4.70 -12.78 7.24
N ARG A 586 5.41 -13.38 8.20
CA ARG A 586 6.46 -14.38 7.94
C ARG A 586 5.98 -15.56 7.09
N ASN A 587 4.75 -16.03 7.32
CA ASN A 587 4.19 -17.18 6.60
C ASN A 587 3.89 -16.86 5.13
N THR A 588 3.63 -15.60 4.79
CA THR A 588 3.30 -15.18 3.42
C THR A 588 4.56 -14.92 2.60
N VAL A 589 5.54 -14.21 3.17
CA VAL A 589 6.72 -13.71 2.42
C VAL A 589 7.97 -14.56 2.60
N GLY A 590 8.03 -15.38 3.65
CA GLY A 590 9.17 -16.21 3.98
C GLY A 590 10.28 -15.47 4.75
N PRO A 591 11.21 -16.22 5.37
CA PRO A 591 12.23 -15.65 6.26
C PRO A 591 13.24 -14.74 5.55
N PHE A 592 13.59 -15.06 4.30
CA PHE A 592 14.56 -14.27 3.53
C PHE A 592 14.08 -12.83 3.31
N LEU A 593 12.84 -12.64 2.83
CA LEU A 593 12.29 -11.30 2.60
C LEU A 593 12.07 -10.53 3.90
N ILE A 594 11.69 -11.21 4.99
CA ILE A 594 11.63 -10.55 6.31
C ILE A 594 13.00 -10.02 6.72
N GLN A 595 14.06 -10.81 6.54
CA GLN A 595 15.41 -10.42 6.90
C GLN A 595 15.95 -9.31 5.97
N SER A 596 15.81 -9.45 4.66
CA SER A 596 16.30 -8.46 3.69
C SER A 596 15.54 -7.13 3.76
N THR A 597 14.30 -7.15 4.25
CA THR A 597 13.45 -5.95 4.34
C THR A 597 13.49 -5.35 5.74
N VAL A 598 12.94 -6.05 6.74
CA VAL A 598 12.73 -5.49 8.08
C VAL A 598 14.05 -5.37 8.83
N PHE A 599 14.84 -6.46 8.87
CA PHE A 599 16.10 -6.46 9.62
C PHE A 599 17.12 -5.49 9.01
N ASN A 600 17.28 -5.48 7.68
CA ASN A 600 18.16 -4.52 7.02
C ASN A 600 17.75 -3.08 7.28
N THR A 601 16.46 -2.75 7.17
CA THR A 601 15.98 -1.38 7.43
C THR A 601 16.24 -0.96 8.88
N LEU A 602 15.96 -1.83 9.85
CA LEU A 602 16.18 -1.54 11.28
C LEU A 602 17.67 -1.38 11.62
N THR A 603 18.55 -2.18 11.01
CA THR A 603 19.99 -2.18 11.30
C THR A 603 20.75 -1.08 10.54
N ARG A 604 20.41 -0.83 9.28
CA ARG A 604 21.15 0.09 8.39
C ARG A 604 20.53 1.49 8.31
N GLY A 605 19.30 1.67 8.78
CA GLY A 605 18.60 2.94 8.65
C GLY A 605 18.06 3.20 7.25
N ILE A 606 17.55 4.42 7.03
CA ILE A 606 17.03 4.91 5.75
C ILE A 606 17.75 6.22 5.42
N HIS A 607 18.21 6.37 4.18
CA HIS A 607 18.87 7.59 3.71
C HIS A 607 17.93 8.40 2.81
N VAL A 608 17.83 9.69 3.06
CA VAL A 608 17.03 10.65 2.28
C VAL A 608 17.78 11.96 2.19
N GLY A 609 18.17 12.35 0.97
CA GLY A 609 19.11 13.44 0.76
C GLY A 609 20.39 13.22 1.58
N GLY A 610 20.83 14.26 2.28
CA GLY A 610 21.98 14.24 3.18
C GLY A 610 21.68 13.71 4.59
N ARG A 611 20.49 13.16 4.85
CA ARG A 611 20.08 12.70 6.18
C ARG A 611 20.04 11.18 6.29
N HIS A 612 20.46 10.68 7.45
CA HIS A 612 20.45 9.25 7.78
C HIS A 612 19.54 9.01 8.99
N PHE A 613 18.41 8.38 8.73
CA PHE A 613 17.42 8.05 9.75
C PHE A 613 17.70 6.65 10.31
N VAL A 614 17.90 6.53 11.62
CA VAL A 614 18.17 5.25 12.29
C VAL A 614 17.05 4.89 13.27
N TYR A 615 16.89 3.61 13.59
CA TYR A 615 15.86 3.14 14.52
C TYR A 615 15.93 3.90 15.85
N LEU A 616 14.80 4.47 16.28
CA LEU A 616 14.68 5.21 17.54
C LEU A 616 13.87 4.41 18.57
N GLY A 617 12.68 3.95 18.21
CA GLY A 617 11.76 3.24 19.11
C GLY A 617 10.38 3.04 18.52
N SER A 618 9.51 2.31 19.22
CA SER A 618 8.13 2.05 18.76
C SER A 618 7.16 2.07 19.93
N SER A 619 5.97 2.62 19.73
CA SER A 619 4.86 2.40 20.67
C SER A 619 4.26 1.00 20.50
N ASN A 620 3.47 0.53 21.49
CA ASN A 620 2.81 -0.77 21.38
C ASN A 620 1.78 -0.84 20.24
N SER A 621 1.12 0.27 19.91
CA SER A 621 0.20 0.31 18.76
C SER A 621 0.96 0.22 17.44
N GLN A 622 2.09 0.90 17.34
CA GLN A 622 2.95 0.81 16.16
C GLN A 622 3.49 -0.61 15.97
N LEU A 623 3.99 -1.27 17.03
CA LEU A 623 4.48 -2.65 16.91
C LEU A 623 3.42 -3.63 16.39
N ARG A 624 2.16 -3.50 16.84
CA ARG A 624 1.05 -4.34 16.33
C ARG A 624 0.73 -4.10 14.87
N ASP A 625 1.08 -2.93 14.36
CA ASP A 625 0.87 -2.51 12.98
C ASP A 625 2.18 -2.51 12.17
N ASN A 626 3.18 -3.29 12.61
CA ASN A 626 4.51 -3.39 11.97
C ASN A 626 5.19 -2.03 11.75
N GLY A 627 5.05 -1.12 12.71
CA GLY A 627 5.54 0.26 12.65
C GLY A 627 6.58 0.62 13.71
N CYS A 628 7.33 1.68 13.43
CA CYS A 628 8.35 2.23 14.31
C CYS A 628 8.66 3.71 13.99
N TYR A 629 9.40 4.36 14.87
CA TYR A 629 10.02 5.66 14.64
C TYR A 629 11.50 5.50 14.41
N PHE A 630 11.99 6.20 13.40
CA PHE A 630 13.39 6.46 13.14
C PHE A 630 13.67 7.94 13.39
N TYR A 631 14.94 8.29 13.56
CA TYR A 631 15.37 9.65 13.85
C TYR A 631 16.66 9.98 13.11
N ASP A 632 16.79 11.23 12.65
CA ASP A 632 17.98 11.74 11.98
C ASP A 632 19.20 11.67 12.91
N ASP A 633 20.15 10.81 12.57
CA ASP A 633 21.32 10.56 13.41
C ASP A 633 22.42 11.63 13.24
N GLY A 634 22.27 12.55 12.27
CA GLY A 634 23.22 13.61 11.98
C GLY A 634 24.62 13.06 11.70
N LYS A 635 25.59 13.41 12.56
CA LYS A 635 26.98 12.89 12.49
C LYS A 635 27.19 11.57 13.24
N GLY A 636 26.12 10.92 13.69
CA GLY A 636 26.14 9.68 14.46
C GLY A 636 25.79 9.87 15.95
N GLY A 637 24.95 8.98 16.47
CA GLY A 637 24.66 8.81 17.90
C GLY A 637 23.58 9.74 18.48
N GLN A 638 22.89 10.55 17.67
CA GLN A 638 21.81 11.41 18.14
C GLN A 638 20.60 10.58 18.60
N ALA A 639 20.21 9.55 17.86
CA ALA A 639 19.11 8.67 18.26
C ALA A 639 19.41 7.97 19.60
N GLN A 640 20.67 7.62 19.85
CA GLN A 640 21.11 7.04 21.11
C GLN A 640 21.02 8.04 22.26
N LYS A 641 21.47 9.29 22.07
CA LYS A 641 21.32 10.36 23.07
C LYS A 641 19.84 10.63 23.39
N VAL A 642 18.96 10.61 22.39
CA VAL A 642 17.52 10.74 22.62
C VAL A 642 17.03 9.61 23.53
N ARG A 643 17.35 8.35 23.23
CA ARG A 643 16.96 7.20 24.08
C ARG A 643 17.43 7.33 25.52
N GLU A 644 18.67 7.77 25.73
CA GLU A 644 19.25 7.98 27.06
C GLU A 644 18.52 9.07 27.87
N GLN A 645 17.99 10.09 27.20
CA GLN A 645 17.22 11.16 27.82
C GLN A 645 15.78 10.77 28.15
N LEU A 646 15.21 9.71 27.54
CA LEU A 646 13.84 9.26 27.84
C LEU A 646 13.71 8.65 29.23
N GLY A 647 14.77 8.03 29.74
CA GLY A 647 14.80 7.43 31.07
C GLY A 647 15.70 6.21 31.17
N LYS A 648 15.73 5.62 32.35
CA LYS A 648 16.45 4.36 32.61
C LYS A 648 15.51 3.19 32.40
N PHE A 649 15.74 2.47 31.30
CA PHE A 649 15.05 1.23 30.99
C PHE A 649 15.90 0.07 31.52
N ASP A 650 15.30 -0.74 32.38
CA ASP A 650 15.92 -1.94 32.94
C ASP A 650 16.21 -2.97 31.83
N ARG A 651 17.44 -3.53 31.84
CA ARG A 651 17.96 -4.51 30.86
C ARG A 651 17.41 -5.93 31.07
N GLY A 652 16.25 -6.08 31.70
CA GLY A 652 15.53 -7.34 31.76
C GLY A 652 15.08 -7.82 30.38
N ASN A 653 14.03 -8.65 30.32
CA ASN A 653 13.54 -9.20 29.06
C ASN A 653 13.24 -8.11 28.00
N ILE A 654 13.78 -8.27 26.77
CA ILE A 654 13.73 -7.29 25.68
C ILE A 654 12.31 -6.76 25.40
N PRO A 655 11.24 -7.59 25.30
CA PRO A 655 9.89 -7.10 25.08
C PRO A 655 9.38 -6.18 26.20
N LYS A 656 9.79 -6.43 27.45
CA LYS A 656 9.42 -5.57 28.59
C LYS A 656 10.15 -4.23 28.52
N MET A 657 11.42 -4.24 28.14
CA MET A 657 12.20 -3.03 27.89
C MET A 657 11.58 -2.20 26.76
N MET A 658 11.28 -2.83 25.63
CA MET A 658 10.65 -2.20 24.45
C MET A 658 9.28 -1.60 24.80
N SER A 659 8.44 -2.34 25.54
CA SER A 659 7.13 -1.87 25.98
C SER A 659 7.22 -0.67 26.94
N ARG A 660 8.26 -0.57 27.76
CA ARG A 660 8.52 0.59 28.64
C ARG A 660 8.99 1.80 27.83
N MET A 661 9.96 1.62 26.93
CA MET A 661 10.43 2.67 26.03
C MET A 661 9.30 3.21 25.14
N GLY A 662 8.47 2.30 24.61
CA GLY A 662 7.31 2.62 23.77
C GLY A 662 6.25 3.50 24.42
N GLN A 663 6.25 3.64 25.76
CA GLN A 663 5.36 4.57 26.44
C GLN A 663 5.67 6.04 26.10
N CYS A 664 6.93 6.36 25.79
CA CYS A 664 7.33 7.72 25.39
C CYS A 664 6.82 8.10 24.00
N PHE A 665 6.48 7.09 23.18
CA PHE A 665 5.95 7.24 21.82
C PHE A 665 4.42 7.15 21.76
N THR A 666 3.76 7.06 22.92
CA THR A 666 2.29 7.08 22.99
C THR A 666 1.81 8.51 22.74
N GLN A 667 0.86 8.66 21.82
CA GLN A 667 0.18 9.93 21.58
C GLN A 667 -0.63 10.33 22.81
N ALA A 668 -0.44 11.55 23.27
CA ALA A 668 -1.12 12.08 24.45
C ALA A 668 -1.10 13.61 24.44
N LYS A 669 -2.23 14.22 24.79
CA LYS A 669 -2.34 15.68 24.93
C LYS A 669 -1.58 16.14 26.16
N GLN A 670 -0.69 17.11 25.98
CA GLN A 670 0.03 17.72 27.08
C GLN A 670 -0.93 18.65 27.84
N CYS A 671 -1.11 18.42 29.13
CA CYS A 671 -1.96 19.30 29.94
C CYS A 671 -1.14 20.51 30.42
N ALA A 672 -1.68 21.72 30.29
CA ALA A 672 -1.01 22.92 30.78
C ALA A 672 -0.99 23.01 32.32
N VAL A 673 -1.81 22.19 33.00
CA VAL A 673 -1.88 22.15 34.46
C VAL A 673 -0.61 21.51 35.04
N VAL A 674 0.11 22.29 35.86
CA VAL A 674 1.39 21.89 36.45
C VAL A 674 1.19 21.02 37.69
N LEU A 675 1.66 19.76 37.65
CA LEU A 675 1.73 18.87 38.80
C LEU A 675 3.09 19.03 39.51
N LYS A 676 3.15 19.92 40.49
CA LYS A 676 4.37 20.16 41.30
C LYS A 676 4.73 18.94 42.15
N ARG A 677 6.03 18.70 42.40
CA ARG A 677 6.51 17.54 43.17
C ARG A 677 5.82 17.36 44.53
N HIS A 678 5.56 18.46 45.24
CA HIS A 678 4.94 18.42 46.58
C HIS A 678 3.43 18.17 46.55
N LYS A 679 2.78 18.16 45.36
CA LYS A 679 1.34 17.93 45.20
C LYS A 679 1.01 16.47 44.85
N TYR A 680 1.99 15.57 44.86
CA TYR A 680 1.71 14.16 44.64
C TYR A 680 2.55 13.25 45.51
N ASN A 681 1.99 12.08 45.84
CA ASN A 681 2.71 11.03 46.54
C ASN A 681 2.29 9.63 46.04
N LYS A 682 2.83 8.58 46.65
CA LYS A 682 2.43 7.19 46.38
C LYS A 682 1.74 6.58 47.60
N THR A 683 0.77 5.70 47.32
CA THR A 683 0.14 4.81 48.31
C THR A 683 0.33 3.35 47.91
N TRP A 684 0.24 2.43 48.86
CA TRP A 684 0.29 0.99 48.60
C TRP A 684 -0.84 0.53 47.69
N ASP A 685 -0.55 -0.43 46.81
CA ASP A 685 -1.55 -1.16 46.04
C ASP A 685 -2.55 -1.90 46.96
N VAL A 686 -3.82 -2.00 46.54
CA VAL A 686 -4.83 -2.79 47.22
C VAL A 686 -4.66 -4.23 46.75
N THR A 687 -4.22 -5.09 47.65
CA THR A 687 -3.94 -6.50 47.36
C THR A 687 -4.76 -7.42 48.24
N GLY A 688 -5.18 -8.57 47.72
CA GLY A 688 -5.88 -9.62 48.46
C GLY A 688 -6.25 -10.80 47.56
N GLY A 689 -7.00 -11.77 48.09
CA GLY A 689 -7.38 -12.96 47.32
C GLY A 689 -6.19 -13.77 46.80
N ARG A 690 -6.42 -14.61 45.78
CA ARG A 690 -5.38 -15.35 45.08
C ARG A 690 -5.53 -15.18 43.57
N ASP A 691 -4.43 -14.94 42.87
CA ASP A 691 -4.35 -14.99 41.42
C ASP A 691 -4.24 -16.45 40.91
N SER A 692 -4.16 -16.61 39.59
CA SER A 692 -4.00 -17.93 38.94
C SER A 692 -2.70 -18.66 39.29
N SER A 693 -1.71 -17.97 39.85
CA SER A 693 -0.46 -18.53 40.35
C SER A 693 -0.46 -18.78 41.86
N GLY A 694 -1.58 -18.50 42.54
CA GLY A 694 -1.72 -18.63 43.99
C GLY A 694 -1.14 -17.47 44.80
N GLY A 695 -0.62 -16.42 44.14
CA GLY A 695 -0.10 -15.20 44.76
C GLY A 695 -1.20 -14.16 45.06
N PRO A 696 -0.92 -13.10 45.83
CA PRO A 696 -1.91 -12.06 46.13
C PRO A 696 -2.30 -11.27 44.88
N TYR A 697 -3.59 -11.20 44.56
CA TYR A 697 -4.10 -10.43 43.43
C TYR A 697 -4.10 -8.92 43.74
N THR A 698 -3.74 -8.11 42.75
CA THR A 698 -3.70 -6.64 42.89
C THR A 698 -4.97 -6.01 42.31
N PHE A 699 -5.92 -5.65 43.17
CA PHE A 699 -7.20 -5.04 42.76
C PHE A 699 -7.06 -3.62 42.21
N SER A 700 -6.02 -2.89 42.62
CA SER A 700 -5.78 -1.51 42.19
C SER A 700 -4.71 -1.37 41.10
N ASP A 701 -4.43 -2.43 40.34
CA ASP A 701 -3.33 -2.41 39.35
C ASP A 701 -3.56 -1.29 38.34
N GLY A 702 -2.64 -0.33 38.32
CA GLY A 702 -2.66 0.77 37.39
C GLY A 702 -3.60 1.93 37.77
N VAL A 703 -4.23 1.93 38.94
CA VAL A 703 -5.25 2.94 39.33
C VAL A 703 -4.83 3.80 40.53
N GLY A 704 -4.68 5.09 40.31
CA GLY A 704 -4.38 6.11 41.34
C GLY A 704 -5.58 7.01 41.64
N LYS A 705 -5.36 8.00 42.50
CA LYS A 705 -6.38 8.97 42.94
C LYS A 705 -6.04 10.39 42.47
N LEU A 706 -7.08 11.18 42.19
CA LEU A 706 -7.02 12.56 41.71
C LEU A 706 -7.96 13.44 42.54
N SER A 707 -7.49 14.56 43.08
CA SER A 707 -8.38 15.52 43.76
C SER A 707 -9.38 16.11 42.76
N ARG A 708 -10.59 16.43 43.21
CA ARG A 708 -11.63 17.03 42.37
C ARG A 708 -11.20 18.38 41.83
N GLU A 709 -10.60 19.24 42.65
CA GLU A 709 -10.12 20.56 42.20
C GLU A 709 -9.07 20.48 41.09
N PHE A 710 -8.19 19.46 41.12
CA PHE A 710 -7.20 19.25 40.07
C PHE A 710 -7.83 18.65 38.81
N ALA A 711 -8.82 17.77 38.96
CA ALA A 711 -9.61 17.24 37.85
C ALA A 711 -10.37 18.36 37.11
N GLU A 712 -10.95 19.31 37.83
CA GLU A 712 -11.61 20.50 37.26
C GLU A 712 -10.63 21.36 36.44
N LYS A 713 -9.39 21.51 36.90
CA LYS A 713 -8.35 22.23 36.15
C LYS A 713 -7.98 21.49 34.86
N ILE A 714 -7.81 20.17 34.93
CA ILE A 714 -7.56 19.35 33.74
C ILE A 714 -8.73 19.46 32.76
N ALA A 715 -9.97 19.32 33.25
CA ALA A 715 -11.18 19.40 32.44
C ALA A 715 -11.31 20.73 31.68
N LYS A 716 -10.97 21.85 32.33
CA LYS A 716 -10.91 23.17 31.69
C LYS A 716 -9.86 23.23 30.58
N ASP A 717 -8.66 22.71 30.83
CA ASP A 717 -7.56 22.69 29.86
C ASP A 717 -7.83 21.78 28.64
N VAL A 718 -8.56 20.67 28.85
CA VAL A 718 -9.00 19.80 27.76
C VAL A 718 -10.30 20.26 27.08
N ASN A 719 -10.78 21.49 27.37
CA ASN A 719 -11.98 22.11 26.79
C ASN A 719 -13.29 21.34 27.04
N LEU A 720 -13.45 20.72 28.22
CA LEU A 720 -14.69 20.04 28.61
C LEU A 720 -15.72 20.94 29.32
N GLY A 721 -15.47 22.25 29.33
CA GLY A 721 -16.34 23.24 29.99
C GLY A 721 -16.50 22.93 31.49
N ASN A 722 -17.75 22.75 31.93
CA ASN A 722 -18.09 22.45 33.33
C ASN A 722 -18.18 20.94 33.63
N ALA A 723 -18.02 20.07 32.63
CA ALA A 723 -18.08 18.63 32.82
C ALA A 723 -16.73 18.12 33.32
N VAL A 724 -16.71 17.50 34.50
CA VAL A 724 -15.50 16.91 35.09
C VAL A 724 -15.56 15.39 34.94
N PRO A 725 -14.68 14.77 34.14
CA PRO A 725 -14.59 13.32 34.04
C PRO A 725 -14.29 12.65 35.38
N SER A 726 -14.91 11.49 35.61
CA SER A 726 -14.68 10.67 36.81
C SER A 726 -13.31 10.02 36.82
N CYS A 727 -12.71 9.78 35.65
CA CYS A 727 -11.34 9.29 35.57
C CYS A 727 -10.60 9.74 34.32
N PHE A 728 -9.27 9.73 34.42
CA PHE A 728 -8.34 10.13 33.36
C PHE A 728 -7.29 9.06 33.17
N GLN A 729 -7.10 8.58 31.94
CA GLN A 729 -5.95 7.79 31.57
C GLN A 729 -4.76 8.70 31.31
N ILE A 730 -3.68 8.53 32.06
CA ILE A 730 -2.56 9.47 32.07
C ILE A 730 -1.23 8.81 31.72
N ARG A 731 -0.30 9.66 31.31
CA ARG A 731 1.14 9.42 31.37
C ARG A 731 1.78 10.56 32.15
N HIS A 732 2.64 10.22 33.09
CA HIS A 732 3.43 11.20 33.81
C HIS A 732 4.81 10.62 34.04
N ARG A 733 5.82 11.12 33.32
CA ARG A 733 7.20 10.59 33.41
C ARG A 733 7.20 9.09 33.06
N GLY A 734 7.64 8.21 33.97
CA GLY A 734 7.58 6.76 33.83
C GLY A 734 6.33 6.11 34.45
N ILE A 735 5.36 6.91 34.87
CA ILE A 735 4.09 6.48 35.46
C ILE A 735 3.04 6.37 34.35
N LYS A 736 2.35 5.22 34.31
CA LYS A 736 1.26 4.91 33.38
C LYS A 736 0.09 4.30 34.15
N GLY A 737 -1.11 4.79 33.89
CA GLY A 737 -2.32 4.23 34.47
C GLY A 737 -3.54 5.11 34.30
N VAL A 738 -4.54 4.86 35.14
CA VAL A 738 -5.75 5.66 35.29
C VAL A 738 -5.70 6.39 36.63
N LEU A 739 -6.21 7.62 36.67
CA LEU A 739 -6.47 8.35 37.91
C LEU A 739 -7.97 8.53 38.06
N SER A 740 -8.52 8.02 39.16
CA SER A 740 -9.92 8.18 39.53
C SER A 740 -10.09 9.42 40.40
N VAL A 741 -11.11 10.23 40.16
CA VAL A 741 -11.42 11.38 40.99
C VAL A 741 -11.87 10.91 42.37
N ASP A 742 -11.23 11.43 43.41
CA ASP A 742 -11.48 11.14 44.81
C ASP A 742 -11.57 12.47 45.59
N PRO A 743 -12.79 12.97 45.85
CA PRO A 743 -13.02 14.19 46.60
C PRO A 743 -12.42 14.20 48.01
N SER A 744 -12.16 13.02 48.61
CA SER A 744 -11.58 12.94 49.96
C SER A 744 -10.18 13.54 50.08
N LEU A 745 -9.46 13.69 48.95
CA LEU A 745 -8.18 14.40 48.91
C LEU A 745 -8.35 15.90 49.18
N ASP A 746 -9.41 16.50 48.64
CA ASP A 746 -9.74 17.91 48.88
C ASP A 746 -10.27 18.11 50.30
N GLU A 747 -11.16 17.23 50.76
CA GLU A 747 -11.69 17.25 52.13
C GLU A 747 -10.56 17.13 53.18
N ARG A 748 -9.59 16.23 52.95
CA ARG A 748 -8.43 16.08 53.84
C ARG A 748 -7.58 17.34 53.93
N ARG A 749 -7.32 18.00 52.79
CA ARG A 749 -6.56 19.26 52.75
C ARG A 749 -7.29 20.36 53.51
N GLN A 750 -8.61 20.49 53.30
CA GLN A 750 -9.44 21.48 53.97
C GLN A 750 -9.50 21.22 55.48
N TRP A 751 -9.68 19.97 55.89
CA TRP A 751 -9.67 19.56 57.29
C TRP A 751 -8.33 19.85 57.97
N ALA A 752 -7.21 19.51 57.33
CA ALA A 752 -5.88 19.78 57.88
C ALA A 752 -5.64 21.29 58.05
N ALA A 753 -6.05 22.10 57.07
CA ALA A 753 -5.95 23.56 57.15
C ALA A 753 -6.82 24.14 58.29
N ALA A 754 -8.07 23.69 58.41
CA ALA A 754 -8.99 24.14 59.47
C ALA A 754 -8.49 23.80 60.89
N ASN A 755 -7.76 22.70 61.04
CA ASN A 755 -7.21 22.24 62.31
C ASN A 755 -5.74 22.67 62.54
N GLY A 756 -5.18 23.53 61.69
CA GLY A 756 -3.79 24.01 61.83
C GLY A 756 -2.72 22.94 61.68
N ILE A 757 -3.05 21.79 61.08
CA ILE A 757 -2.14 20.66 60.88
C ILE A 757 -1.25 20.96 59.69
N LYS A 758 0.04 21.21 59.96
CA LYS A 758 1.05 21.45 58.92
C LYS A 758 1.53 20.12 58.33
N ASP A 759 1.60 20.05 57.01
CA ASP A 759 2.24 18.94 56.30
C ASP A 759 3.74 18.91 56.58
N ALA A 760 4.37 17.74 56.41
CA ALA A 760 5.82 17.62 56.56
C ALA A 760 6.59 18.57 55.62
N ASN A 761 7.70 19.13 56.11
CA ASN A 761 8.56 20.03 55.33
C ASN A 761 9.19 19.34 54.10
N SER A 762 9.39 18.02 54.16
CA SER A 762 9.88 17.25 53.02
C SER A 762 8.80 17.07 51.95
N SER A 763 9.12 17.46 50.72
CA SER A 763 8.25 17.26 49.54
C SER A 763 7.87 15.79 49.27
N THR A 764 8.57 14.81 49.87
CA THR A 764 8.30 13.38 49.69
C THR A 764 7.38 12.78 50.75
N ASN A 765 7.17 13.47 51.87
CA ASN A 765 6.44 12.94 53.03
C ASN A 765 5.12 13.69 53.27
N LYS A 766 4.65 14.47 52.29
CA LYS A 766 3.35 15.15 52.36
C LYS A 766 2.21 14.15 52.20
N ILE A 767 1.16 14.34 53.00
CA ILE A 767 0.00 13.46 53.07
C ILE A 767 -1.31 14.26 52.99
N ASN A 768 -1.33 15.51 53.43
CA ASN A 768 -2.57 16.28 53.56
C ASN A 768 -2.89 17.12 52.31
N ASP A 769 -1.91 17.80 51.73
CA ASP A 769 -2.08 18.67 50.56
C ASP A 769 -1.59 18.00 49.26
N LEU A 770 -2.34 17.00 48.80
CA LEU A 770 -2.04 16.22 47.60
C LEU A 770 -3.13 16.39 46.54
N ALA A 771 -2.71 16.70 45.31
CA ALA A 771 -3.57 16.69 44.12
C ALA A 771 -3.67 15.29 43.49
N VAL A 772 -2.60 14.48 43.59
CA VAL A 772 -2.53 13.15 42.97
C VAL A 772 -1.89 12.13 43.91
N VAL A 773 -2.45 10.93 43.97
CA VAL A 773 -1.84 9.79 44.67
C VAL A 773 -1.65 8.63 43.71
N PHE A 774 -0.40 8.33 43.38
CA PHE A 774 -0.03 7.21 42.52
C PHE A 774 0.13 5.90 43.30
N ARG A 775 0.29 4.79 42.59
CA ARG A 775 0.59 3.47 43.18
C ARG A 775 1.85 2.83 42.59
N PRO A 776 2.53 1.90 43.29
CA PRO A 776 3.67 1.14 42.78
C PRO A 776 3.37 0.48 41.42
N SER A 777 2.20 -0.14 41.27
CA SER A 777 1.74 -0.74 40.02
C SER A 777 1.76 0.23 38.83
N GLN A 778 1.62 1.54 39.04
CA GLN A 778 1.66 2.54 37.97
C GLN A 778 3.08 2.96 37.56
N ASP A 779 4.10 2.75 38.41
CA ASP A 779 5.48 3.18 38.14
C ASP A 779 6.22 2.13 37.31
N LYS A 780 6.40 2.40 36.01
CA LYS A 780 6.90 1.40 35.06
C LYS A 780 8.41 1.47 34.84
N PHE A 781 9.01 2.66 34.93
CA PHE A 781 10.45 2.89 34.78
C PHE A 781 10.89 4.25 35.36
N ARG A 782 12.18 4.41 35.63
CA ARG A 782 12.71 5.65 36.19
C ARG A 782 12.96 6.68 35.08
N ALA A 783 12.15 7.73 35.04
CA ALA A 783 12.27 8.84 34.10
C ALA A 783 12.77 10.15 34.76
N PRO A 784 13.32 11.12 33.98
CA PRO A 784 13.69 12.45 34.47
C PRO A 784 12.54 13.17 35.19
N ARG A 785 12.86 14.15 36.02
CA ARG A 785 11.82 14.95 36.71
C ARG A 785 11.12 15.84 35.69
N ASP A 786 9.80 15.88 35.79
CA ASP A 786 8.91 16.70 34.98
C ASP A 786 7.68 17.04 35.84
N THR A 787 7.05 18.17 35.56
CA THR A 787 5.82 18.64 36.20
C THR A 787 4.60 18.51 35.31
N THR A 788 4.79 18.22 34.03
CA THR A 788 3.71 18.06 33.07
C THR A 788 3.00 16.71 33.25
N ILE A 789 1.67 16.73 33.16
CA ILE A 789 0.85 15.52 33.04
C ILE A 789 0.30 15.41 31.62
N GLU A 790 0.36 14.22 31.04
CA GLU A 790 -0.12 13.95 29.69
C GLU A 790 -1.43 13.14 29.80
N ILE A 791 -2.49 13.62 29.15
CA ILE A 791 -3.80 12.98 29.12
C ILE A 791 -3.92 12.17 27.84
N VAL A 792 -4.12 10.86 27.98
CA VAL A 792 -4.33 9.94 26.85
C VAL A 792 -5.81 9.91 26.48
N LYS A 793 -6.67 9.74 27.49
CA LYS A 793 -8.12 9.69 27.34
C LYS A 793 -8.77 10.02 28.68
N TYR A 794 -10.02 10.44 28.67
CA TYR A 794 -10.85 10.66 29.87
C TYR A 794 -12.12 9.82 29.77
N SER A 795 -12.80 9.61 30.89
CA SER A 795 -14.07 8.89 30.91
C SER A 795 -15.13 9.63 30.10
N SER A 796 -15.68 8.97 29.09
CA SER A 796 -16.79 9.44 28.28
C SER A 796 -17.69 8.25 27.88
N PRO A 797 -19.01 8.44 27.70
CA PRO A 797 -19.84 7.40 27.10
C PRO A 797 -19.33 7.06 25.70
N THR A 798 -19.38 5.79 25.32
CA THR A 798 -18.99 5.31 23.98
C THR A 798 -19.99 4.25 23.55
N PRO A 799 -20.58 4.33 22.35
CA PRO A 799 -21.40 3.26 21.82
C PRO A 799 -20.58 1.98 21.71
N VAL A 800 -21.15 0.84 22.13
CA VAL A 800 -20.46 -0.45 22.11
C VAL A 800 -20.99 -1.26 20.93
N CYS A 801 -20.08 -1.81 20.14
CA CYS A 801 -20.41 -2.71 19.03
C CYS A 801 -19.98 -4.13 19.37
N LEU A 802 -20.76 -5.12 18.93
CA LEU A 802 -20.34 -6.52 18.98
C LEU A 802 -19.33 -6.79 17.86
N ASN A 803 -18.11 -7.16 18.23
CA ASN A 803 -17.10 -7.59 17.28
C ASN A 803 -17.18 -9.11 17.06
N ARG A 804 -16.63 -9.58 15.93
CA ARG A 804 -16.62 -11.01 15.57
C ARG A 804 -16.14 -11.93 16.70
N PRO A 805 -15.00 -11.66 17.39
CA PRO A 805 -14.57 -12.49 18.51
C PRO A 805 -15.58 -12.56 19.67
N MET A 806 -16.24 -11.45 20.03
CA MET A 806 -17.25 -11.45 21.09
C MET A 806 -18.49 -12.22 20.67
N ILE A 807 -18.90 -12.15 19.40
CA ILE A 807 -20.01 -12.95 18.87
C ILE A 807 -19.69 -14.44 19.00
N SER A 808 -18.48 -14.87 18.60
CA SER A 808 -18.06 -16.27 18.76
C SER A 808 -18.03 -16.74 20.21
N ILE A 809 -17.61 -15.87 21.14
CA ILE A 809 -17.65 -16.18 22.58
C ILE A 809 -19.09 -16.29 23.07
N LEU A 810 -19.96 -15.35 22.70
CA LEU A 810 -21.37 -15.36 23.08
C LEU A 810 -22.09 -16.61 22.57
N ASP A 811 -21.82 -17.01 21.33
CA ASP A 811 -22.33 -18.24 20.72
C ASP A 811 -21.94 -19.49 21.56
N GLN A 812 -20.64 -19.66 21.83
CA GLN A 812 -20.13 -20.79 22.61
C GLN A 812 -20.65 -20.79 24.06
N VAL A 813 -20.57 -19.65 24.74
CA VAL A 813 -20.98 -19.54 26.15
C VAL A 813 -22.49 -19.72 26.29
N SER A 814 -23.30 -19.13 25.42
CA SER A 814 -24.76 -19.29 25.46
C SER A 814 -25.18 -20.73 25.19
N SER A 815 -24.49 -21.43 24.27
CA SER A 815 -24.68 -22.86 24.02
C SER A 815 -24.40 -23.70 25.27
N MET A 816 -23.32 -23.40 25.99
CA MET A 816 -22.97 -24.08 27.25
C MET A 816 -23.95 -23.80 28.41
N GLN A 817 -24.63 -22.65 28.41
CA GLN A 817 -25.60 -22.28 29.44
C GLN A 817 -26.97 -22.95 29.24
N GLY A 818 -27.32 -23.28 28.00
CA GLY A 818 -28.52 -24.04 27.67
C GLY A 818 -29.19 -23.58 26.39
N HIS A 819 -29.98 -24.47 25.78
CA HIS A 819 -30.58 -24.25 24.46
C HIS A 819 -31.44 -22.99 24.38
N ALA A 820 -32.29 -22.73 25.37
CA ALA A 820 -33.16 -21.54 25.37
C ALA A 820 -32.36 -20.22 25.40
N VAL A 821 -31.27 -20.16 26.17
CA VAL A 821 -30.38 -18.99 26.22
C VAL A 821 -29.65 -18.82 24.89
N HIS A 822 -29.18 -19.92 24.31
CA HIS A 822 -28.50 -19.91 23.03
C HIS A 822 -29.38 -19.36 21.90
N VAL A 823 -30.63 -19.82 21.81
CA VAL A 823 -31.60 -19.33 20.81
C VAL A 823 -31.86 -17.83 21.01
N MET A 824 -32.13 -17.38 22.22
CA MET A 824 -32.35 -15.94 22.47
C MET A 824 -31.16 -15.07 22.09
N VAL A 825 -29.92 -15.52 22.36
CA VAL A 825 -28.72 -14.76 22.04
C VAL A 825 -28.47 -14.74 20.54
N THR A 826 -28.62 -15.87 19.84
CA THR A 826 -28.42 -15.94 18.39
C THR A 826 -29.49 -15.18 17.62
N GLU A 827 -30.76 -15.30 18.01
CA GLU A 827 -31.86 -14.49 17.47
C GLU A 827 -31.57 -13.01 17.63
N ARG A 828 -31.14 -12.57 18.83
CA ARG A 828 -30.82 -11.15 19.05
C ARG A 828 -29.64 -10.67 18.20
N VAL A 829 -28.63 -11.50 17.98
CA VAL A 829 -27.50 -11.17 17.09
C VAL A 829 -27.97 -11.05 15.64
N HIS A 830 -28.83 -11.95 15.17
CA HIS A 830 -29.41 -11.88 13.83
C HIS A 830 -30.30 -10.64 13.65
N GLU A 831 -31.17 -10.33 14.62
CA GLU A 831 -31.97 -9.10 14.59
C GLU A 831 -31.10 -7.84 14.47
N LEU A 832 -30.01 -7.76 15.22
CA LEU A 832 -29.08 -6.63 15.14
C LEU A 832 -28.38 -6.55 13.78
N LEU A 833 -28.04 -7.69 13.19
CA LEU A 833 -27.48 -7.76 11.85
C LEU A 833 -28.49 -7.30 10.80
N ASP A 834 -29.75 -7.74 10.90
CA ASP A 834 -30.83 -7.36 9.98
C ASP A 834 -31.10 -5.86 10.05
N VAL A 835 -31.13 -5.27 11.25
CA VAL A 835 -31.23 -3.82 11.43
C VAL A 835 -30.06 -3.11 10.75
N GLN A 836 -28.83 -3.58 10.95
CA GLN A 836 -27.66 -2.98 10.32
C GLN A 836 -27.69 -3.10 8.79
N LEU A 837 -28.13 -4.24 8.25
CA LEU A 837 -28.27 -4.45 6.81
C LEU A 837 -29.39 -3.58 6.23
N ALA A 838 -30.50 -3.41 6.94
CA ALA A 838 -31.59 -2.53 6.54
C ALA A 838 -31.15 -1.06 6.55
N GLU A 839 -30.44 -0.61 7.59
CA GLU A 839 -29.85 0.74 7.65
C GLU A 839 -28.89 0.96 6.47
N LEU A 840 -28.01 -0.01 6.19
CA LEU A 840 -27.09 0.06 5.05
C LEU A 840 -27.84 0.08 3.70
N ALA A 841 -28.91 -0.71 3.55
CA ALA A 841 -29.72 -0.74 2.34
C ALA A 841 -30.46 0.60 2.12
N GLU A 842 -31.05 1.17 3.18
CA GLU A 842 -31.67 2.50 3.14
C GLU A 842 -30.64 3.58 2.73
N MET A 843 -29.38 3.47 3.16
CA MET A 843 -28.32 4.39 2.76
C MET A 843 -27.99 4.34 1.26
N PHE A 844 -28.21 3.22 0.58
CA PHE A 844 -28.03 3.14 -0.87
C PHE A 844 -29.22 3.73 -1.66
N LEU A 845 -30.35 3.95 -0.99
CA LEU A 845 -31.58 4.44 -1.59
C LEU A 845 -31.79 5.96 -1.39
N ASP A 846 -31.13 6.58 -0.41
CA ASP A 846 -31.28 8.00 -0.06
C ASP A 846 -29.92 8.72 0.02
N GLU A 847 -29.70 9.67 -0.90
CA GLU A 847 -28.46 10.44 -1.01
C GLU A 847 -28.19 11.36 0.21
N GLU A 848 -29.22 11.89 0.88
CA GLU A 848 -29.02 12.79 2.03
C GLU A 848 -28.51 12.02 3.26
N ARG A 849 -29.01 10.79 3.45
CA ARG A 849 -28.56 9.90 4.52
C ARG A 849 -27.15 9.37 4.27
N TYR A 850 -26.81 9.07 3.01
CA TYR A 850 -25.45 8.72 2.62
C TYR A 850 -24.45 9.83 2.98
N ILE A 851 -24.77 11.10 2.69
CA ILE A 851 -23.90 12.25 3.01
C ILE A 851 -23.72 12.42 4.52
N SER A 852 -24.79 12.30 5.29
CA SER A 852 -24.75 12.43 6.76
C SER A 852 -23.90 11.34 7.43
N PHE A 853 -24.00 10.11 6.95
CA PHE A 853 -23.18 9.00 7.45
C PHE A 853 -21.71 9.08 7.01
N SER A 854 -21.47 9.52 5.77
CA SER A 854 -20.13 9.83 5.24
C SER A 854 -19.39 10.81 6.15
N ALA A 855 -20.08 11.86 6.62
CA ALA A 855 -19.57 12.84 7.55
C ALA A 855 -19.29 12.24 8.96
N LEU A 856 -20.12 11.29 9.42
CA LEU A 856 -19.94 10.56 10.69
C LEU A 856 -18.77 9.55 10.65
N LEU A 857 -18.56 8.87 9.52
CA LEU A 857 -17.40 8.01 9.29
C LEU A 857 -16.10 8.82 9.22
N LEU A 858 -16.15 9.99 8.58
CA LEU A 858 -15.05 10.96 8.59
C LEU A 858 -14.75 11.43 10.02
N LEU A 859 -15.75 11.73 10.85
CA LEU A 859 -15.55 12.17 12.24
C LEU A 859 -15.09 11.05 13.19
N SER A 860 -15.35 9.77 12.87
CA SER A 860 -14.94 8.62 13.70
C SER A 860 -13.58 8.02 13.29
N CYS A 861 -13.06 8.38 12.11
CA CYS A 861 -11.70 8.07 11.68
C CYS A 861 -10.65 9.14 12.06
N TRP A 862 -11.03 10.19 12.79
CA TRP A 862 -10.15 11.26 13.29
C TRP A 862 -9.85 11.14 14.79
#